data_AF-A0AAD2G5F6-F1
#
_entry.id   AF-A0AAD2G5F6-F1
#
_cell.length_a   1.000
_cell.length_b   1.000
_cell.length_c   1.000
_cell.angle_alpha   90.00
_cell.angle_beta   90.00
_cell.angle_gamma   90.00
#
_symmetry.space_group_name_H-M   'P 1'
#
loop_
_entity.id
_entity.type
_entity.pdbx_description
1 polymer ?
#
loop_
_entity_poly.entity_id
_entity_poly.type
_entity_poly.pdbx_seq_one_letter_code
_entity_poly.pdbx_strand_id
1 'polypeptide(L)'
;MASSSHRWRLCGRAEEYKQLEQFYIERKHHDLVFITGPNGCGKTSLIASLRSRISKDSGYLLYGEFLPDSAPYEAFGEIFQELEKQIRHHRDSKSILKDVRQALSKSELNTDLLLQVFPSLRFLLSKIRQKPLTSRRQPPTTVQDAYRQRSDLHRDILLLCEVVSSCFPVVMALDNAMWADDDTLKLLESLRDRQTVRNFLCVVISREGIERQLQSSTEQDIGVNEPISQSPQIHLGRLDRSGIAEIACSVLETGTRQKCADVVDLVYRETGGNPYHAKEMIQSLVSEGYALKNENGYWTVQTSGAMTLPPLYDLMLTPFYHLPAHLKDVAQVASAFEGRTIHHSILSELVTTLPAGEVMEAIIQIKAALGVTQDATGRFFYFPYGMQKLIYEKYCIAERKTMHQHALRSLYRHLSSNTLDANVFLVLHQSTRSQWFRSTVHQKMELARLCLVAAKRSISSLASSSAERYIQKGVSCLADVEDRWRIDYALTLELCTRSTEIEFSKSNIEEVHRLYKEIALHSREPIDVVPACRVHMLALVEEEMVDRAIDVGLKWIFQIGESSEQSIDLKKTLTDLIKAKKLIVSSPNSVIDSSISEDNDPLKLLRSSASSLRSKESWGKNYGRCLSLFNCLLETEYVLGNYDKAKDVINIVLQNAREPQDKCSALHTKMQLVVQASNRNHALGAEESIKMLASFGIRIPLKPSTKDVMIEKLKLRAALGRKKISFLASMHVMERDCIMKLVDQLCHFATSSHDENLTAVVALRAMRMSLKNGISKYLPQILISYAVPLRRNGKLEDAYMLSSSVETLFKRFPQENPKFQLLLQSGTLHLKKPFHSSVDHFVNLYGVALANGNIEYALILAMHVPFLHYASGLPLTKHFESQLSMFEEKATQLEQPIFVALFNGFHQFLHNLQGNCSNPLELNGEAMNEAEILGHFEGNSRSMTLRDFGVLRLTLACIFDDTGTMIAMLDRLKSYPLFDAPIVREHTRMTYMGIAALILGRTSKDKEFKRLGQKILKTFKELNDIGSKNARPVYLCLRAIEKHTIKAYEKAIRECRFENMLHLAAMMNEQCGKMLMKEQSYDLGMEYLGAALWLYRDWGADGKVQQMKAAFDMSEPSRHRTDSETLSEH
;
A
#
# COMPACT_ATOMS: atom_id res chain seq x y z
N MET A 1 8.65 18.37 22.91
CA MET A 1 8.34 18.81 24.30
C MET A 1 9.37 18.30 25.35
N ALA A 2 10.67 18.59 25.19
CA ALA A 2 11.72 18.04 26.08
C ALA A 2 12.48 19.08 26.94
N SER A 3 12.00 20.33 27.08
CA SER A 3 12.80 21.36 27.77
C SER A 3 12.08 22.35 28.68
N SER A 4 10.76 22.30 28.91
CA SER A 4 10.15 23.13 29.97
C SER A 4 10.11 22.37 31.30
N SER A 5 11.09 22.71 32.13
CA SER A 5 10.98 22.75 33.59
C SER A 5 9.59 23.21 34.03
N HIS A 6 8.85 22.27 34.63
CA HIS A 6 7.89 22.36 35.74
C HIS A 6 6.97 21.13 35.58
N ARG A 7 7.43 19.97 36.08
CA ARG A 7 6.65 18.71 36.09
C ARG A 7 5.55 18.84 37.14
N TRP A 8 4.36 19.25 36.73
CA TRP A 8 3.19 19.24 37.60
C TRP A 8 2.71 17.80 37.80
N ARG A 9 2.35 17.47 39.04
CA ARG A 9 1.80 16.17 39.42
C ARG A 9 0.42 15.99 38.76
N LEU A 10 0.13 14.79 38.27
CA LEU A 10 -1.21 14.43 37.81
C LEU A 10 -2.14 14.40 39.03
N CYS A 11 -3.17 15.26 39.05
CA CYS A 11 -4.10 15.42 40.17
C CYS A 11 -5.52 15.01 39.74
N GLY A 12 -6.24 14.31 40.62
CA GLY A 12 -7.64 13.93 40.43
C GLY A 12 -7.92 12.97 39.27
N ARG A 13 -6.90 12.23 38.79
CA ARG A 13 -6.99 11.33 37.60
C ARG A 13 -6.45 9.92 37.85
N ALA A 14 -6.60 9.43 39.08
CA ALA A 14 -6.01 8.15 39.48
C ALA A 14 -6.62 6.96 38.71
N GLU A 15 -7.93 6.99 38.46
CA GLU A 15 -8.63 5.91 37.76
C GLU A 15 -8.33 5.91 36.25
N GLU A 16 -8.34 7.07 35.61
CA GLU A 16 -7.96 7.20 34.19
C GLU A 16 -6.49 6.83 33.96
N TYR A 17 -5.60 7.14 34.92
CA TYR A 17 -4.20 6.70 34.88
C TYR A 17 -4.08 5.17 34.97
N LYS A 18 -4.81 4.53 35.88
CA LYS A 18 -4.81 3.07 36.00
C LYS A 18 -5.30 2.40 34.70
N GLN A 19 -6.33 2.95 34.05
CA GLN A 19 -6.82 2.45 32.77
C GLN A 19 -5.75 2.55 31.69
N LEU A 20 -5.10 3.72 31.53
CA LEU A 20 -4.03 3.90 30.56
C LEU A 20 -2.81 3.00 30.86
N GLU A 21 -2.47 2.85 32.15
CA GLU A 21 -1.39 1.95 32.59
C GLU A 21 -1.74 0.48 32.31
N GLN A 22 -3.01 0.09 32.42
CA GLN A 22 -3.47 -1.25 32.07
C GLN A 22 -3.28 -1.53 30.57
N PHE A 23 -3.73 -0.62 29.68
CA PHE A 23 -3.49 -0.75 28.24
C PHE A 23 -1.99 -0.82 27.91
N TYR A 24 -1.17 -0.04 28.61
CA TYR A 24 0.27 -0.16 28.48
C TYR A 24 0.75 -1.56 28.92
N ILE A 25 0.33 -2.10 30.06
CA ILE A 25 0.76 -3.44 30.52
C ILE A 25 0.27 -4.55 29.58
N GLU A 26 -0.95 -4.43 29.07
CA GLU A 26 -1.63 -5.41 28.23
C GLU A 26 -1.28 -5.34 26.74
N ARG A 27 -0.32 -4.48 26.33
CA ARG A 27 0.21 -4.20 24.98
C ARG A 27 0.72 -5.39 24.13
N LYS A 28 0.23 -6.60 24.40
CA LYS A 28 0.43 -7.86 23.67
C LYS A 28 -0.34 -7.87 22.35
N HIS A 29 -1.36 -7.03 22.21
CA HIS A 29 -2.07 -6.72 20.97
C HIS A 29 -2.03 -5.22 20.70
N HIS A 30 -2.17 -4.82 19.43
CA HIS A 30 -2.14 -3.41 19.03
C HIS A 30 -3.37 -2.67 19.55
N ASP A 31 -3.23 -1.99 20.67
CA ASP A 31 -4.31 -1.14 21.15
C ASP A 31 -4.14 0.27 20.56
N LEU A 32 -5.00 0.60 19.61
CA LEU A 32 -5.30 1.98 19.26
C LEU A 32 -6.26 2.50 20.34
N VAL A 33 -5.76 3.33 21.26
CA VAL A 33 -6.54 3.87 22.39
C VAL A 33 -6.84 5.33 22.14
N PHE A 34 -8.11 5.70 22.27
CA PHE A 34 -8.55 7.09 22.16
C PHE A 34 -8.62 7.76 23.53
N ILE A 35 -7.96 8.90 23.69
CA ILE A 35 -8.12 9.76 24.86
C ILE A 35 -8.91 11.00 24.43
N THR A 36 -10.12 11.14 24.96
CA THR A 36 -11.07 12.18 24.56
C THR A 36 -11.45 13.07 25.73
N GLY A 37 -11.90 14.29 25.42
CA GLY A 37 -12.44 15.20 26.41
C GLY A 37 -12.25 16.68 26.04
N PRO A 38 -12.81 17.61 26.82
CA PRO A 38 -12.72 19.05 26.55
C PRO A 38 -11.29 19.62 26.58
N ASN A 39 -11.09 20.82 26.06
CA ASN A 39 -9.79 21.50 26.15
C ASN A 39 -9.42 21.77 27.63
N GLY A 40 -8.15 21.56 27.98
CA GLY A 40 -7.63 21.80 29.33
C GLY A 40 -7.97 20.72 30.38
N CYS A 41 -8.64 19.62 30.01
CA CYS A 41 -9.02 18.57 30.98
C CYS A 41 -7.88 17.64 31.44
N GLY A 42 -6.67 17.79 30.87
CA GLY A 42 -5.46 17.06 31.30
C GLY A 42 -5.04 15.88 30.42
N LYS A 43 -5.54 15.75 29.19
CA LYS A 43 -5.24 14.62 28.28
C LYS A 43 -3.73 14.43 28.04
N THR A 44 -3.03 15.48 27.64
CA THR A 44 -1.57 15.44 27.41
C THR A 44 -0.80 15.17 28.71
N SER A 45 -1.28 15.67 29.85
CA SER A 45 -0.69 15.40 31.17
C SER A 45 -0.86 13.94 31.60
N LEU A 46 -1.97 13.30 31.25
CA LEU A 46 -2.22 11.89 31.50
C LEU A 46 -1.19 11.02 30.77
N ILE A 47 -0.95 11.25 29.49
CA ILE A 47 0.10 10.51 28.75
C ILE A 47 1.50 10.80 29.32
N ALA A 48 1.80 12.06 29.62
CA ALA A 48 3.10 12.44 30.17
C ALA A 48 3.40 11.72 31.50
N SER A 49 2.38 11.40 32.30
CA SER A 49 2.53 10.66 33.56
C SER A 49 2.99 9.21 33.37
N LEU A 50 2.67 8.58 32.22
CA LEU A 50 3.10 7.22 31.88
C LEU A 50 4.62 7.14 31.61
N ARG A 51 5.28 8.28 31.34
CA ARG A 51 6.71 8.35 30.99
C ARG A 51 7.60 7.65 32.01
N SER A 52 7.36 7.82 33.32
CA SER A 52 8.18 7.16 34.35
C SER A 52 8.05 5.64 34.33
N ARG A 53 6.87 5.12 33.97
CA ARG A 53 6.63 3.68 33.83
C ARG A 53 7.33 3.14 32.58
N ILE A 54 7.17 3.83 31.44
CA ILE A 54 7.83 3.47 30.16
C ILE A 54 9.35 3.44 30.30
N SER A 55 9.93 4.46 30.96
CA SER A 55 11.39 4.51 31.16
C SER A 55 11.92 3.40 32.07
N LYS A 56 11.13 2.86 33.01
CA LYS A 56 11.53 1.69 33.82
C LYS A 56 11.64 0.42 32.96
N ASP A 57 10.81 0.30 31.93
CA ASP A 57 10.82 -0.83 30.98
C ASP A 57 11.80 -0.59 29.81
N SER A 58 12.66 0.44 29.87
CA SER A 58 13.54 0.86 28.76
C SER A 58 12.80 1.12 27.44
N GLY A 59 11.52 1.53 27.52
CA GLY A 59 10.70 1.86 26.38
C GLY A 59 10.82 3.32 25.91
N TYR A 60 10.21 3.60 24.76
CA TYR A 60 10.18 4.91 24.12
C TYR A 60 8.77 5.50 24.17
N LEU A 61 8.64 6.72 24.71
CA LEU A 61 7.45 7.55 24.54
C LEU A 61 7.75 8.56 23.43
N LEU A 62 7.04 8.41 22.31
CA LEU A 62 7.16 9.26 21.12
C LEU A 62 5.91 10.11 21.02
N TYR A 63 6.07 11.40 20.78
CA TYR A 63 4.96 12.36 20.74
C TYR A 63 4.99 13.13 19.43
N GLY A 64 3.86 13.21 18.75
CA GLY A 64 3.63 14.03 17.57
C GLY A 64 2.34 14.81 17.69
N GLU A 65 2.32 16.05 17.20
CA GLU A 65 1.15 16.93 17.27
C GLU A 65 0.61 17.24 15.87
N PHE A 66 -0.69 17.11 15.68
CA PHE A 66 -1.37 17.53 14.46
C PHE A 66 -1.72 19.02 14.53
N LEU A 67 -1.32 19.75 13.48
CA LEU A 67 -1.55 21.19 13.35
C LEU A 67 -2.52 21.46 12.19
N PRO A 68 -3.40 22.47 12.26
CA PRO A 68 -4.33 22.78 11.18
C PRO A 68 -3.58 23.18 9.91
N ASP A 69 -3.90 22.61 8.75
CA ASP A 69 -3.21 22.86 7.46
C ASP A 69 -1.68 22.68 7.58
N SER A 70 -1.26 21.57 8.19
CA SER A 70 0.12 21.12 8.31
C SER A 70 0.60 20.43 7.02
N ALA A 71 1.89 20.11 6.95
CA ALA A 71 2.37 19.19 5.93
C ALA A 71 1.74 17.79 6.15
N PRO A 72 1.56 16.98 5.09
CA PRO A 72 1.06 15.62 5.25
C PRO A 72 2.02 14.77 6.10
N TYR A 73 1.45 13.92 6.95
CA TYR A 73 2.19 13.04 7.87
C TYR A 73 3.13 13.76 8.86
N GLU A 74 2.94 15.07 9.10
CA GLU A 74 3.88 15.88 9.89
C GLU A 74 4.10 15.32 11.31
N ALA A 75 3.03 14.90 12.00
CA ALA A 75 3.12 14.29 13.33
C ALA A 75 3.97 13.00 13.35
N PHE A 76 3.92 12.18 12.29
CA PHE A 76 4.79 11.00 12.15
C PHE A 76 6.24 11.40 11.92
N GLY A 77 6.47 12.48 11.16
CA GLY A 77 7.80 13.08 11.01
C GLY A 77 8.41 13.50 12.35
N GLU A 78 7.62 14.11 13.23
CA GLU A 78 8.02 14.48 14.60
C GLU A 78 8.32 13.26 15.48
N ILE A 79 7.45 12.24 15.43
CA ILE A 79 7.63 10.97 16.13
C ILE A 79 8.95 10.31 15.74
N PHE A 80 9.25 10.24 14.45
CA PHE A 80 10.49 9.63 13.95
C PHE A 80 11.73 10.46 14.30
N GLN A 81 11.61 11.78 14.28
CA GLN A 81 12.69 12.66 14.74
C GLN A 81 12.98 12.46 16.23
N GLU A 82 11.95 12.33 17.06
CA GLU A 82 12.11 12.08 18.50
C GLU A 82 12.67 10.68 18.76
N LEU A 83 12.24 9.67 18.00
CA LEU A 83 12.80 8.32 18.05
C LEU A 83 14.31 8.33 17.76
N GLU A 84 14.73 8.95 16.66
CA GLU A 84 16.16 9.07 16.33
C GLU A 84 16.94 9.80 17.42
N LYS A 85 16.38 10.87 17.96
CA LYS A 85 17.00 11.65 19.02
C LYS A 85 17.18 10.81 20.28
N GLN A 86 16.17 10.07 20.72
CA GLN A 86 16.27 9.21 21.90
C GLN A 86 17.27 8.07 21.68
N ILE A 87 17.25 7.41 20.52
CA ILE A 87 18.23 6.35 20.18
C ILE A 87 19.67 6.91 20.16
N ARG A 88 19.89 8.09 19.56
CA ARG A 88 21.23 8.68 19.42
C ARG A 88 21.85 9.04 20.77
N HIS A 89 21.05 9.52 21.72
CA HIS A 89 21.51 9.92 23.05
C HIS A 89 21.47 8.77 24.07
N HIS A 90 21.04 7.58 23.67
CA HIS A 90 21.07 6.40 24.53
C HIS A 90 22.51 5.90 24.74
N ARG A 91 22.86 5.53 25.98
CA ARG A 91 24.20 5.03 26.34
C ARG A 91 24.61 3.82 25.48
N ASP A 92 23.67 2.91 25.24
CA ASP A 92 23.85 1.68 24.45
C ASP A 92 23.38 1.79 22.98
N SER A 93 23.41 2.99 22.40
CA SER A 93 22.93 3.24 21.02
C SER A 93 23.48 2.26 19.97
N LYS A 94 24.74 1.81 20.11
CA LYS A 94 25.34 0.80 19.22
C LYS A 94 24.66 -0.57 19.31
N SER A 95 24.26 -1.00 20.51
CA SER A 95 23.56 -2.28 20.69
C SER A 95 22.14 -2.19 20.12
N ILE A 96 21.43 -1.10 20.45
CA ILE A 96 20.08 -0.83 19.95
C ILE A 96 20.05 -0.86 18.41
N LEU A 97 20.99 -0.16 17.76
CA LEU A 97 21.08 -0.15 16.30
C LEU A 97 21.41 -1.53 15.70
N LYS A 98 22.13 -2.38 16.43
CA LYS A 98 22.44 -3.76 16.02
C LYS A 98 21.18 -4.63 16.09
N ASP A 99 20.40 -4.52 17.17
CA ASP A 99 19.18 -5.30 17.37
C ASP A 99 18.11 -4.94 16.34
N VAL A 100 17.88 -3.63 16.13
CA VAL A 100 16.98 -3.12 15.07
C VAL A 100 17.45 -3.58 13.69
N ARG A 101 18.75 -3.55 13.40
CA ARG A 101 19.32 -4.04 12.14
C ARG A 101 19.12 -5.54 11.95
N GLN A 102 19.23 -6.33 13.02
CA GLN A 102 19.01 -7.77 12.98
C GLN A 102 17.53 -8.09 12.75
N ALA A 103 16.61 -7.39 13.42
CA ALA A 103 15.17 -7.51 13.18
C ALA A 103 14.82 -7.16 11.72
N LEU A 104 15.40 -6.10 11.17
CA LEU A 104 15.19 -5.68 9.77
C LEU A 104 15.72 -6.65 8.73
N SER A 105 16.76 -7.43 9.05
CA SER A 105 17.33 -8.41 8.10
C SER A 105 16.32 -9.45 7.62
N LYS A 106 15.21 -9.61 8.34
CA LYS A 106 14.13 -10.54 8.06
C LYS A 106 12.95 -9.91 7.30
N SER A 107 12.96 -8.58 7.08
CA SER A 107 11.85 -7.80 6.50
C SER A 107 12.23 -7.11 5.18
N GLU A 108 11.31 -7.03 4.21
CA GLU A 108 11.49 -6.33 2.93
C GLU A 108 11.15 -4.82 3.05
N LEU A 109 11.77 -4.09 3.98
CA LEU A 109 11.50 -2.66 4.19
C LEU A 109 12.05 -1.77 3.05
N ASN A 110 11.20 -0.96 2.41
CA ASN A 110 11.66 0.01 1.41
C ASN A 110 12.20 1.30 2.06
N THR A 111 13.46 1.24 2.48
CA THR A 111 14.16 2.37 3.12
C THR A 111 14.26 3.63 2.25
N ASP A 112 14.21 3.54 0.91
CA ASP A 112 14.28 4.73 0.05
C ASP A 112 12.97 5.50 0.04
N LEU A 113 11.84 4.79 0.07
CA LEU A 113 10.50 5.37 0.14
C LEU A 113 10.31 6.13 1.46
N LEU A 114 10.72 5.52 2.57
CA LEU A 114 10.69 6.17 3.90
C LEU A 114 11.58 7.40 3.95
N LEU A 115 12.77 7.38 3.34
CA LEU A 115 13.67 8.55 3.32
C LEU A 115 13.17 9.70 2.45
N GLN A 116 12.39 9.39 1.40
CA GLN A 116 11.77 10.40 0.55
C GLN A 116 10.73 11.22 1.34
N VAL A 117 9.90 10.53 2.14
CA VAL A 117 8.81 11.17 2.90
C VAL A 117 9.28 11.67 4.27
N PHE A 118 10.12 10.91 4.96
CA PHE A 118 10.66 11.25 6.29
C PHE A 118 12.18 11.35 6.25
N PRO A 119 12.73 12.50 5.81
CA PRO A 119 14.17 12.76 5.86
C PRO A 119 14.75 12.65 7.28
N SER A 120 13.91 12.81 8.31
CA SER A 120 14.26 12.63 9.72
C SER A 120 14.68 11.22 10.07
N LEU A 121 14.43 10.19 9.24
CA LEU A 121 14.88 8.81 9.45
C LEU A 121 16.29 8.52 8.88
N ARG A 122 16.99 9.54 8.38
CA ARG A 122 18.28 9.37 7.70
C ARG A 122 19.33 8.69 8.58
N PHE A 123 19.46 9.06 9.85
CA PHE A 123 20.49 8.48 10.70
C PHE A 123 20.20 7.01 10.99
N LEU A 124 18.97 6.69 11.41
CA LEU A 124 18.53 5.33 11.72
C LEU A 124 18.66 4.44 10.48
N LEU A 125 18.07 4.84 9.35
CA LEU A 125 18.09 4.05 8.12
C LEU A 125 19.50 3.88 7.56
N SER A 126 20.39 4.87 7.68
CA SER A 126 21.79 4.74 7.23
C SER A 126 22.59 3.70 8.03
N LYS A 127 22.25 3.49 9.31
CA LYS A 127 22.97 2.56 10.21
C LYS A 127 22.45 1.12 10.13
N ILE A 128 21.17 0.95 9.81
CA ILE A 128 20.51 -0.36 9.74
C ILE A 128 20.49 -0.97 8.33
N ARG A 129 20.79 -0.19 7.28
CA ARG A 129 20.84 -0.68 5.88
C ARG A 129 21.94 -1.72 5.63
N GLN A 130 21.61 -2.73 4.82
CA GLN A 130 22.54 -3.75 4.32
C GLN A 130 22.99 -3.52 2.85
N LYS A 131 22.25 -2.73 2.07
CA LYS A 131 22.60 -2.35 0.69
C LYS A 131 22.86 -0.84 0.58
N PRO A 132 23.81 -0.39 -0.27
CA PRO A 132 24.04 1.04 -0.52
C PRO A 132 22.81 1.69 -1.16
N LEU A 133 22.65 3.01 -0.98
CA LEU A 133 21.64 3.85 -1.65
C LEU A 133 21.78 3.71 -3.17
N THR A 134 21.05 2.78 -3.78
CA THR A 134 21.03 2.60 -5.23
C THR A 134 19.92 3.45 -5.83
N SER A 135 20.31 4.51 -6.54
CA SER A 135 19.49 5.42 -7.35
C SER A 135 18.42 6.23 -6.61
N ARG A 136 18.50 7.57 -6.74
CA ARG A 136 17.35 8.46 -6.51
C ARG A 136 16.21 7.99 -7.42
N ARG A 137 15.23 7.29 -6.87
CA ARG A 137 13.93 7.13 -7.53
C ARG A 137 13.40 8.54 -7.74
N GLN A 138 12.95 8.87 -8.95
CA GLN A 138 12.31 10.16 -9.16
C GLN A 138 11.03 10.20 -8.30
N PRO A 139 10.77 11.31 -7.59
CA PRO A 139 9.51 11.51 -6.88
C PRO A 139 8.36 11.31 -7.88
N PRO A 140 7.19 10.81 -7.44
CA PRO A 140 6.05 10.78 -8.33
C PRO A 140 5.75 12.21 -8.81
N THR A 141 5.37 12.29 -10.07
CA THR A 141 5.01 13.56 -10.70
C THR A 141 3.51 13.66 -10.93
N THR A 142 2.73 12.59 -10.73
CA THR A 142 1.27 12.55 -10.92
C THR A 142 0.55 12.16 -9.62
N VAL A 143 -0.72 12.54 -9.50
CA VAL A 143 -1.55 12.15 -8.34
C VAL A 143 -1.76 10.64 -8.31
N GLN A 144 -1.89 10.02 -9.48
CA GLN A 144 -2.10 8.57 -9.62
C GLN A 144 -0.86 7.76 -9.20
N ASP A 145 0.35 8.24 -9.49
CA ASP A 145 1.58 7.60 -9.03
C ASP A 145 1.74 7.69 -7.52
N ALA A 146 1.38 8.84 -6.93
CA ALA A 146 1.35 9.02 -5.48
C ALA A 146 0.34 8.06 -4.82
N TYR A 147 -0.87 7.94 -5.39
CA TYR A 147 -1.90 7.02 -4.91
C TYR A 147 -1.42 5.56 -4.90
N ARG A 148 -0.83 5.09 -6.01
CA ARG A 148 -0.30 3.71 -6.13
C ARG A 148 0.81 3.39 -5.13
N GLN A 149 1.66 4.38 -4.81
CA GLN A 149 2.81 4.20 -3.90
C GLN A 149 2.46 4.46 -2.42
N ARG A 150 1.30 5.06 -2.13
CA ARG A 150 0.89 5.35 -0.76
C ARG A 150 0.72 4.09 0.09
N SER A 151 0.11 3.04 -0.45
CA SER A 151 -0.09 1.78 0.27
C SER A 151 1.26 1.11 0.61
N ASP A 152 2.26 1.22 -0.27
CA ASP A 152 3.63 0.79 0.01
C ASP A 152 4.23 1.59 1.18
N LEU A 153 4.06 2.92 1.19
CA LEU A 153 4.54 3.78 2.27
C LEU A 153 3.90 3.40 3.61
N HIS A 154 2.57 3.26 3.65
CA HIS A 154 1.84 2.88 4.87
C HIS A 154 2.33 1.53 5.39
N ARG A 155 2.42 0.51 4.52
CA ARG A 155 3.00 -0.80 4.87
C ARG A 155 4.39 -0.65 5.47
N ASP A 156 5.25 0.17 4.89
CA ASP A 156 6.65 0.32 5.31
C ASP A 156 6.77 1.12 6.62
N ILE A 157 5.91 2.11 6.88
CA ILE A 157 5.79 2.77 8.18
C ILE A 157 5.40 1.76 9.26
N LEU A 158 4.40 0.92 8.97
CA LEU A 158 3.92 -0.12 9.88
C LEU A 158 5.03 -1.14 10.17
N LEU A 159 5.75 -1.60 9.15
CA LEU A 159 6.89 -2.51 9.30
C LEU A 159 8.02 -1.88 10.12
N LEU A 160 8.31 -0.59 9.94
CA LEU A 160 9.28 0.11 10.77
C LEU A 160 8.84 0.13 12.24
N CYS A 161 7.57 0.44 12.50
CA CYS A 161 7.01 0.41 13.86
C CYS A 161 7.08 -1.01 14.45
N GLU A 162 6.79 -2.05 13.66
CA GLU A 162 6.88 -3.47 14.03
C GLU A 162 8.29 -3.86 14.45
N VAL A 163 9.27 -3.48 13.65
CA VAL A 163 10.68 -3.76 13.91
C VAL A 163 11.14 -3.05 15.18
N VAL A 164 10.87 -1.75 15.31
CA VAL A 164 11.35 -0.98 16.47
C VAL A 164 10.69 -1.50 17.75
N SER A 165 9.39 -1.81 17.71
CA SER A 165 8.65 -2.34 18.86
C SER A 165 9.01 -3.79 19.22
N SER A 166 9.46 -4.59 18.25
CA SER A 166 10.00 -5.94 18.53
C SER A 166 11.26 -5.90 19.41
N CYS A 167 11.98 -4.78 19.40
CA CYS A 167 13.19 -4.59 20.20
C CYS A 167 12.89 -3.89 21.54
N PHE A 168 11.94 -2.96 21.59
CA PHE A 168 11.65 -2.14 22.77
C PHE A 168 10.16 -1.80 22.88
N PRO A 169 9.59 -1.61 24.08
CA PRO A 169 8.26 -1.04 24.21
C PRO A 169 8.17 0.35 23.59
N VAL A 170 7.18 0.60 22.73
CA VAL A 170 6.95 1.89 22.09
C VAL A 170 5.54 2.36 22.38
N VAL A 171 5.42 3.57 22.92
CA VAL A 171 4.16 4.30 23.04
C VAL A 171 4.21 5.49 22.09
N MET A 172 3.35 5.49 21.09
CA MET A 172 3.17 6.58 20.14
C MET A 172 1.96 7.40 20.56
N ALA A 173 2.16 8.66 20.93
CA ALA A 173 1.11 9.59 21.31
C ALA A 173 0.92 10.64 20.21
N LEU A 174 -0.29 10.68 19.65
CA LEU A 174 -0.67 11.59 18.58
C LEU A 174 -1.70 12.58 19.10
N ASP A 175 -1.32 13.85 19.22
CA ASP A 175 -2.17 14.89 19.81
C ASP A 175 -2.91 15.72 18.75
N ASN A 176 -4.09 16.22 19.10
CA ASN A 176 -4.96 17.03 18.24
C ASN A 176 -5.38 16.35 16.92
N ALA A 177 -5.73 15.06 16.94
CA ALA A 177 -6.10 14.28 15.75
C ALA A 177 -7.21 14.89 14.86
N MET A 178 -7.94 15.90 15.35
CA MET A 178 -8.92 16.71 14.58
C MET A 178 -8.31 17.43 13.38
N TRP A 179 -6.99 17.58 13.38
CA TRP A 179 -6.25 18.21 12.30
C TRP A 179 -5.44 17.23 11.46
N ALA A 180 -5.58 15.92 11.70
CA ALA A 180 -4.92 14.92 10.87
C ALA A 180 -5.42 15.02 9.41
N ASP A 181 -4.49 14.91 8.47
CA ASP A 181 -4.84 14.83 7.05
C ASP A 181 -5.42 13.45 6.71
N ASP A 182 -6.22 13.37 5.64
CA ASP A 182 -6.93 12.15 5.24
C ASP A 182 -5.99 10.97 4.99
N ASP A 183 -4.78 11.22 4.48
CA ASP A 183 -3.81 10.15 4.24
C ASP A 183 -3.20 9.64 5.55
N THR A 184 -3.02 10.50 6.55
CA THR A 184 -2.67 10.10 7.91
C THR A 184 -3.79 9.33 8.60
N LEU A 185 -5.06 9.71 8.41
CA LEU A 185 -6.20 8.95 8.95
C LEU A 185 -6.24 7.52 8.40
N LYS A 186 -6.03 7.34 7.09
CA LYS A 186 -5.93 6.01 6.44
C LYS A 186 -4.75 5.17 6.97
N LEU A 187 -3.64 5.82 7.35
CA LEU A 187 -2.53 5.15 8.03
C LEU A 187 -2.93 4.68 9.44
N LEU A 188 -3.70 5.48 10.19
CA LEU A 188 -4.21 5.10 11.51
C LEU A 188 -5.24 3.96 11.43
N GLU A 189 -6.07 3.93 10.40
CA GLU A 189 -6.95 2.80 10.09
C GLU A 189 -6.13 1.53 9.83
N SER A 190 -5.08 1.62 9.01
CA SER A 190 -4.18 0.51 8.74
C SER A 190 -3.42 0.02 9.99
N LEU A 191 -3.16 0.91 10.95
CA LEU A 191 -2.59 0.58 12.26
C LEU A 191 -3.59 -0.19 13.15
N ARG A 192 -4.89 0.12 13.05
CA ARG A 192 -5.97 -0.53 13.81
C ARG A 192 -6.19 -1.97 13.35
N ASP A 193 -6.19 -2.20 12.03
CA ASP A 193 -6.63 -3.48 11.45
C ASP A 193 -5.54 -4.57 11.47
N ARG A 194 -4.30 -4.20 11.84
CA ARG A 194 -3.15 -5.11 11.89
C ARG A 194 -3.01 -5.70 13.30
N GLN A 195 -2.95 -7.03 13.42
CA GLN A 195 -2.88 -7.74 14.71
C GLN A 195 -1.44 -8.18 15.12
N THR A 196 -0.40 -7.83 14.36
CA THR A 196 0.92 -8.52 14.42
C THR A 196 2.05 -7.81 15.18
N VAL A 197 1.94 -6.52 15.47
CA VAL A 197 2.92 -5.71 16.20
C VAL A 197 2.73 -5.86 17.70
N ARG A 198 3.77 -6.38 18.35
CA ARG A 198 3.84 -6.57 19.80
C ARG A 198 4.59 -5.41 20.44
N ASN A 199 4.33 -5.12 21.71
CA ASN A 199 5.00 -4.06 22.48
C ASN A 199 4.80 -2.65 21.91
N PHE A 200 3.69 -2.42 21.21
CA PHE A 200 3.36 -1.13 20.61
C PHE A 200 1.98 -0.68 21.09
N LEU A 201 1.90 0.57 21.57
CA LEU A 201 0.66 1.22 21.98
C LEU A 201 0.54 2.54 21.21
N CYS A 202 -0.56 2.73 20.48
CA CYS A 202 -0.86 3.99 19.80
C CYS A 202 -1.98 4.72 20.55
N VAL A 203 -1.69 5.91 21.06
CA VAL A 203 -2.64 6.73 21.80
C VAL A 203 -2.99 7.95 20.97
N VAL A 204 -4.24 8.03 20.54
CA VAL A 204 -4.77 9.16 19.77
C VAL A 204 -5.54 10.08 20.71
N ILE A 205 -5.08 11.33 20.82
CA ILE A 205 -5.70 12.35 21.65
C ILE A 205 -6.57 13.26 20.78
N SER A 206 -7.82 13.43 21.20
CA SER A 206 -8.79 14.20 20.44
C SER A 206 -9.85 14.87 21.33
N ARG A 207 -10.66 15.73 20.71
CA ARG A 207 -12.02 16.03 21.15
C ARG A 207 -12.97 14.87 20.79
N GLU A 208 -14.12 14.81 21.42
CA GLU A 208 -15.15 13.81 21.08
C GLU A 208 -15.54 13.90 19.59
N GLY A 209 -15.79 12.75 18.96
CA GLY A 209 -16.35 12.65 17.61
C GLY A 209 -15.40 12.20 16.51
N ILE A 210 -14.08 12.17 16.72
CA ILE A 210 -13.11 11.69 15.69
C ILE A 210 -13.17 10.18 15.54
N GLU A 211 -13.45 9.47 16.62
CA GLU A 211 -13.66 8.03 16.59
C GLU A 211 -14.71 7.64 15.53
N ARG A 212 -15.69 8.51 15.25
CA ARG A 212 -16.70 8.30 14.19
C ARG A 212 -16.18 8.56 12.78
N GLN A 213 -15.22 9.47 12.61
CA GLN A 213 -14.61 9.73 11.30
C GLN A 213 -13.75 8.56 10.83
N LEU A 214 -13.04 7.90 11.76
CA LEU A 214 -12.34 6.62 11.52
C LEU A 214 -13.29 5.41 11.36
N GLN A 215 -14.60 5.63 11.54
CA GLN A 215 -15.66 4.64 11.28
C GLN A 215 -16.37 4.92 9.93
N SER A 216 -16.55 6.20 9.54
CA SER A 216 -17.31 6.63 8.36
C SER A 216 -16.54 6.62 7.04
N SER A 217 -15.20 6.62 7.05
CA SER A 217 -14.37 6.48 5.83
C SER A 217 -14.61 5.14 5.11
N THR A 218 -15.16 4.16 5.80
CA THR A 218 -15.62 2.87 5.26
C THR A 218 -17.00 2.94 4.59
N GLU A 219 -17.83 3.95 4.88
CA GLU A 219 -19.24 3.99 4.44
C GLU A 219 -19.44 4.58 3.04
N GLN A 220 -18.47 5.32 2.49
CA GLN A 220 -18.63 5.95 1.16
C GLN A 220 -18.15 5.10 -0.02
N ASP A 221 -17.41 4.01 0.19
CA ASP A 221 -16.93 3.16 -0.92
C ASP A 221 -17.37 1.69 -0.85
N ILE A 222 -17.89 1.17 0.27
CA ILE A 222 -18.40 -0.21 0.33
C ILE A 222 -19.58 -0.29 1.31
N GLY A 223 -20.78 -0.57 0.79
CA GLY A 223 -22.00 -0.71 1.57
C GLY A 223 -22.02 -1.93 2.50
N VAL A 224 -21.30 -1.87 3.63
CA VAL A 224 -21.34 -2.89 4.69
C VAL A 224 -21.86 -2.26 5.98
N ASN A 225 -23.11 -2.56 6.31
CA ASN A 225 -23.76 -2.23 7.58
C ASN A 225 -23.52 -3.34 8.63
N GLU A 226 -22.29 -3.50 9.14
CA GLU A 226 -22.04 -4.26 10.38
C GLU A 226 -21.22 -3.44 11.38
N PRO A 227 -21.54 -3.50 12.69
CA PRO A 227 -20.96 -2.62 13.70
C PRO A 227 -19.48 -2.99 13.95
N ILE A 228 -18.58 -2.10 13.54
CA ILE A 228 -17.14 -2.12 13.81
C ILE A 228 -16.92 -2.23 15.33
N SER A 229 -16.05 -3.17 15.79
CA SER A 229 -15.63 -3.23 17.20
C SER A 229 -15.06 -1.87 17.62
N GLN A 230 -15.71 -1.23 18.58
CA GLN A 230 -15.33 0.10 19.06
C GLN A 230 -13.92 0.04 19.66
N SER A 231 -12.99 0.85 19.15
CA SER A 231 -11.68 1.02 19.75
C SER A 231 -11.80 1.51 21.20
N PRO A 232 -10.96 1.03 22.13
CA PRO A 232 -11.03 1.43 23.54
C PRO A 232 -10.85 2.94 23.71
N GLN A 233 -11.67 3.54 24.57
CA GLN A 233 -11.72 4.99 24.80
C GLN A 233 -11.61 5.33 26.29
N ILE A 234 -10.79 6.33 26.61
CA ILE A 234 -10.70 6.97 27.93
C ILE A 234 -11.25 8.39 27.79
N HIS A 235 -12.36 8.68 28.46
CA HIS A 235 -12.97 10.01 28.48
C HIS A 235 -12.55 10.79 29.73
N LEU A 236 -12.01 12.00 29.55
CA LEU A 236 -11.63 12.91 30.64
C LEU A 236 -12.66 14.03 30.78
N GLY A 237 -13.50 13.93 31.82
CA GLY A 237 -14.48 14.95 32.21
C GLY A 237 -13.89 16.16 32.94
N ARG A 238 -14.72 16.99 33.58
CA ARG A 238 -14.27 18.01 34.55
C ARG A 238 -13.83 17.35 35.87
N LEU A 239 -12.94 18.00 36.62
CA LEU A 239 -12.62 17.55 37.98
C LEU A 239 -13.69 17.98 38.96
N ASP A 240 -13.88 17.21 40.02
CA ASP A 240 -14.69 17.58 41.17
C ASP A 240 -13.89 18.47 42.15
N ARG A 241 -14.53 18.90 43.24
CA ARG A 241 -13.87 19.70 44.29
C ARG A 241 -12.65 18.99 44.90
N SER A 242 -12.68 17.66 45.00
CA SER A 242 -11.57 16.85 45.50
C SER A 242 -10.35 16.97 44.58
N GLY A 243 -10.54 16.85 43.27
CA GLY A 243 -9.49 17.05 42.26
C GLY A 243 -8.94 18.48 42.25
N ILE A 244 -9.79 19.50 42.40
CA ILE A 244 -9.34 20.90 42.54
C ILE A 244 -8.54 21.11 43.84
N ALA A 245 -8.94 20.47 44.94
CA ALA A 245 -8.18 20.51 46.18
C ALA A 245 -6.78 19.89 46.03
N GLU A 246 -6.63 18.80 45.26
CA GLU A 246 -5.33 18.25 44.94
C GLU A 246 -4.45 19.22 44.14
N ILE A 247 -5.03 19.92 43.15
CA ILE A 247 -4.33 20.95 42.38
C ILE A 247 -3.91 22.10 43.31
N ALA A 248 -4.81 22.61 44.16
CA ALA A 248 -4.53 23.69 45.08
C ALA A 248 -3.43 23.33 46.09
N CYS A 249 -3.46 22.12 46.66
CA CYS A 249 -2.38 21.64 47.53
C CYS A 249 -1.02 21.54 46.81
N SER A 250 -1.04 21.13 45.54
CA SER A 250 0.15 20.99 44.72
C SER A 250 0.76 22.35 44.36
N VAL A 251 -0.08 23.32 43.95
CA VAL A 251 0.36 24.66 43.54
C VAL A 251 0.76 25.52 44.74
N LEU A 252 0.05 25.42 45.87
CA LEU A 252 0.28 26.22 47.08
C LEU A 252 1.25 25.56 48.09
N GLU A 253 1.76 24.36 47.77
CA GLU A 253 2.71 23.59 48.58
C GLU A 253 2.27 23.39 50.05
N THR A 254 0.97 23.20 50.30
CA THR A 254 0.42 23.19 51.67
C THR A 254 0.42 21.82 52.36
N GLY A 255 0.72 20.75 51.64
CA GLY A 255 0.73 19.36 52.14
C GLY A 255 -0.64 18.78 52.54
N THR A 256 -1.65 19.62 52.83
CA THR A 256 -2.98 19.21 53.32
C THR A 256 -4.11 20.02 52.67
N ARG A 257 -5.20 19.34 52.26
CA ARG A 257 -6.37 19.95 51.58
C ARG A 257 -7.09 21.00 52.41
N GLN A 258 -7.11 20.81 53.72
CA GLN A 258 -7.81 21.68 54.67
C GLN A 258 -7.26 23.11 54.68
N LYS A 259 -5.97 23.29 54.38
CA LYS A 259 -5.30 24.60 54.34
C LYS A 259 -5.62 25.42 53.08
N CYS A 260 -6.32 24.85 52.10
CA CYS A 260 -6.67 25.55 50.86
C CYS A 260 -8.19 25.60 50.61
N ALA A 261 -9.03 25.26 51.60
CA ALA A 261 -10.48 25.10 51.41
C ALA A 261 -11.15 26.32 50.77
N ASP A 262 -10.87 27.52 51.29
CA ASP A 262 -11.44 28.78 50.79
C ASP A 262 -11.05 29.07 49.33
N VAL A 263 -9.81 28.75 48.95
CA VAL A 263 -9.33 28.89 47.56
C VAL A 263 -10.03 27.87 46.66
N VAL A 264 -10.22 26.63 47.12
CA VAL A 264 -10.82 25.55 46.33
C VAL A 264 -12.27 25.85 45.96
N ASP A 265 -13.07 26.36 46.89
CA ASP A 265 -14.49 26.63 46.62
C ASP A 265 -14.68 27.77 45.61
N LEU A 266 -13.91 28.84 45.74
CA LEU A 266 -13.90 29.93 44.75
C LEU A 266 -13.45 29.41 43.38
N VAL A 267 -12.31 28.71 43.32
CA VAL A 267 -11.74 28.24 42.05
C VAL A 267 -12.67 27.23 41.38
N TYR A 268 -13.30 26.33 42.13
CA TYR A 268 -14.25 25.38 41.57
C TYR A 268 -15.46 26.10 40.94
N ARG A 269 -16.01 27.10 41.63
CA ARG A 269 -17.15 27.90 41.16
C ARG A 269 -16.84 28.63 39.86
N GLU A 270 -15.69 29.30 39.77
CA GLU A 270 -15.33 30.11 38.60
C GLU A 270 -14.84 29.25 37.41
N THR A 271 -14.20 28.11 37.67
CA THR A 271 -13.58 27.30 36.60
C THR A 271 -14.43 26.13 36.14
N GLY A 272 -15.50 25.80 36.86
CA GLY A 272 -16.35 24.64 36.58
C GLY A 272 -15.57 23.32 36.59
N GLY A 273 -14.50 23.23 37.38
CA GLY A 273 -13.65 22.04 37.47
C GLY A 273 -12.70 21.84 36.29
N ASN A 274 -12.40 22.86 35.48
CA ASN A 274 -11.37 22.78 34.45
C ASN A 274 -9.96 22.79 35.08
N PRO A 275 -9.16 21.69 34.99
CA PRO A 275 -7.83 21.61 35.60
C PRO A 275 -6.89 22.73 35.16
N TYR A 276 -6.88 23.06 33.87
CA TYR A 276 -6.02 24.12 33.32
C TYR A 276 -6.43 25.49 33.89
N HIS A 277 -7.72 25.86 33.83
CA HIS A 277 -8.17 27.14 34.38
C HIS A 277 -8.00 27.21 35.89
N ALA A 278 -8.26 26.12 36.62
CA ALA A 278 -8.09 26.06 38.07
C ALA A 278 -6.65 26.34 38.47
N LYS A 279 -5.70 25.69 37.79
CA LYS A 279 -4.28 25.91 38.04
C LYS A 279 -3.87 27.36 37.77
N GLU A 280 -4.18 27.89 36.59
CA GLU A 280 -3.81 29.27 36.21
C GLU A 280 -4.48 30.30 37.13
N MET A 281 -5.73 30.07 37.53
CA MET A 281 -6.44 30.93 38.48
C MET A 281 -5.75 30.93 39.84
N ILE A 282 -5.40 29.75 40.39
CA ILE A 282 -4.71 29.66 41.68
C ILE A 282 -3.37 30.40 41.63
N GLN A 283 -2.59 30.21 40.54
CA GLN A 283 -1.31 30.91 40.37
C GLN A 283 -1.50 32.43 40.30
N SER A 284 -2.52 32.89 39.56
CA SER A 284 -2.82 34.32 39.41
C SER A 284 -3.35 34.95 40.69
N LEU A 285 -4.17 34.22 41.47
CA LEU A 285 -4.66 34.71 42.77
C LEU A 285 -3.50 34.95 43.75
N VAL A 286 -2.47 34.10 43.72
CA VAL A 286 -1.29 34.25 44.57
C VAL A 286 -0.38 35.37 44.07
N SER A 287 -0.09 35.42 42.76
CA SER A 287 0.82 36.45 42.22
C SER A 287 0.29 37.87 42.38
N GLU A 288 -1.02 38.06 42.26
CA GLU A 288 -1.68 39.37 42.37
C GLU A 288 -2.10 39.71 43.81
N GLY A 289 -1.80 38.86 44.79
CA GLY A 289 -2.06 39.13 46.21
C GLY A 289 -3.52 38.95 46.66
N TYR A 290 -4.40 38.39 45.82
CA TYR A 290 -5.79 38.09 46.19
C TYR A 290 -5.91 36.88 47.14
N ALA A 291 -5.00 35.90 47.01
CA ALA A 291 -4.89 34.78 47.92
C ALA A 291 -3.65 34.97 48.81
N LEU A 292 -3.88 35.06 50.12
CA LEU A 292 -2.81 35.24 51.11
C LEU A 292 -2.81 34.09 52.10
N LYS A 293 -1.60 33.75 52.57
CA LYS A 293 -1.38 32.73 53.60
C LYS A 293 -1.45 33.39 54.97
N ASN A 294 -2.34 32.92 55.83
CA ASN A 294 -2.43 33.39 57.22
C ASN A 294 -1.34 32.76 58.11
N GLU A 295 -1.24 33.23 59.36
CA GLU A 295 -0.23 32.78 60.34
C GLU A 295 -0.31 31.27 60.64
N ASN A 296 -1.50 30.67 60.54
CA ASN A 296 -1.73 29.23 60.74
C ASN A 296 -1.46 28.40 59.46
N GLY A 297 -1.03 29.05 58.38
CA GLY A 297 -0.70 28.44 57.10
C GLY A 297 -1.88 28.09 56.21
N TYR A 298 -3.07 28.60 56.49
CA TYR A 298 -4.25 28.51 55.63
C TYR A 298 -4.23 29.62 54.59
N TRP A 299 -4.62 29.29 53.37
CA TRP A 299 -4.81 30.25 52.29
C TRP A 299 -6.25 30.72 52.28
N THR A 300 -6.42 32.03 52.37
CA THR A 300 -7.72 32.70 52.35
C THR A 300 -7.75 33.69 51.19
N VAL A 301 -8.88 33.75 50.48
CA VAL A 301 -9.07 34.75 49.43
C VAL A 301 -9.69 36.00 50.03
N GLN A 302 -9.02 37.14 49.88
CA GLN A 302 -9.55 38.42 50.33
C GLN A 302 -10.65 38.88 49.37
N THR A 303 -11.90 38.81 49.83
CA THR A 303 -13.09 39.26 49.08
C THR A 303 -13.82 40.42 49.75
N SER A 304 -13.25 40.97 50.84
CA SER A 304 -13.93 41.94 51.71
C SER A 304 -13.28 43.33 51.63
N GLY A 305 -14.02 44.30 51.08
CA GLY A 305 -13.65 45.73 50.99
C GLY A 305 -12.90 46.12 49.72
N ALA A 306 -13.39 47.15 48.99
CA ALA A 306 -12.86 47.85 47.79
C ALA A 306 -12.19 47.06 46.63
N MET A 307 -11.90 45.77 46.79
CA MET A 307 -11.11 44.93 45.91
C MET A 307 -12.01 43.79 45.40
N THR A 308 -12.61 44.02 44.24
CA THR A 308 -13.47 43.05 43.56
C THR A 308 -12.57 42.13 42.72
N LEU A 309 -12.75 40.81 42.83
CA LEU A 309 -12.05 39.85 41.97
C LEU A 309 -12.41 40.11 40.50
N PRO A 310 -11.42 40.26 39.60
CA PRO A 310 -11.69 40.39 38.17
C PRO A 310 -12.24 39.07 37.59
N PRO A 311 -12.95 39.11 36.44
CA PRO A 311 -13.37 37.91 35.75
C PRO A 311 -12.19 36.97 35.47
N LEU A 312 -12.42 35.65 35.49
CA LEU A 312 -11.39 34.61 35.31
C LEU A 312 -10.47 34.88 34.11
N TYR A 313 -11.03 35.30 32.98
CA TYR A 313 -10.28 35.60 31.76
C TYR A 313 -9.29 36.75 31.94
N ASP A 314 -9.70 37.83 32.60
CA ASP A 314 -8.84 38.99 32.86
C ASP A 314 -7.75 38.65 33.86
N LEU A 315 -8.10 37.88 34.91
CA LEU A 315 -7.15 37.40 35.91
C LEU A 315 -6.04 36.55 35.27
N MET A 316 -6.37 35.64 34.34
CA MET A 316 -5.39 34.82 33.62
C MET A 316 -4.54 35.61 32.61
N LEU A 317 -5.04 36.75 32.12
CA LEU A 317 -4.31 37.63 31.19
C LEU A 317 -3.40 38.63 31.91
N THR A 318 -3.40 38.67 33.25
CA THR A 318 -2.60 39.61 34.04
C THR A 318 -1.10 39.61 33.70
N PRO A 319 -0.43 38.45 33.51
CA PRO A 319 0.97 38.43 33.08
C PRO A 319 1.20 39.12 31.72
N PHE A 320 0.22 39.04 30.81
CA PHE A 320 0.26 39.76 29.54
C PHE A 320 -0.01 41.27 29.72
N TYR A 321 -0.94 41.65 30.60
CA TYR A 321 -1.22 43.06 30.88
C TYR A 321 -0.05 43.80 31.55
N HIS A 322 0.77 43.11 32.34
CA HIS A 322 1.97 43.68 32.95
C HIS A 322 3.15 43.86 31.99
N LEU A 323 3.06 43.31 30.77
CA LEU A 323 4.12 43.49 29.77
C LEU A 323 4.20 44.95 29.27
N PRO A 324 5.42 45.49 29.05
CA PRO A 324 5.64 46.69 28.26
C PRO A 324 5.00 46.60 26.87
N ALA A 325 4.64 47.75 26.29
CA ALA A 325 3.93 47.81 24.99
C ALA A 325 4.65 47.04 23.87
N HIS A 326 5.97 47.21 23.74
CA HIS A 326 6.75 46.52 22.71
C HIS A 326 6.80 44.99 22.89
N LEU A 327 6.72 44.47 24.12
CA LEU A 327 6.63 43.02 24.38
C LEU A 327 5.23 42.47 24.10
N LYS A 328 4.18 43.28 24.35
CA LYS A 328 2.79 42.92 24.00
C LYS A 328 2.63 42.73 22.51
N ASP A 329 3.26 43.56 21.69
CA ASP A 329 3.21 43.44 20.23
C ASP A 329 3.81 42.10 19.75
N VAL A 330 4.98 41.72 20.29
CA VAL A 330 5.63 40.43 19.98
C VAL A 330 4.71 39.27 20.37
N ALA A 331 4.14 39.30 21.58
CA ALA A 331 3.22 38.27 22.05
C ALA A 331 1.92 38.22 21.22
N GLN A 332 1.40 39.38 20.79
CA GLN A 332 0.25 39.47 19.90
C GLN A 332 0.54 38.82 18.54
N VAL A 333 1.65 39.17 17.89
CA VAL A 333 2.04 38.56 16.60
C VAL A 333 2.23 37.05 16.73
N ALA A 334 2.94 36.60 17.77
CA ALA A 334 3.15 35.18 18.02
C ALA A 334 1.84 34.43 18.32
N SER A 335 0.82 35.11 18.85
CA SER A 335 -0.50 34.51 19.09
C SER A 335 -1.24 34.08 17.81
N ALA A 336 -0.94 34.71 16.67
CA ALA A 336 -1.55 34.41 15.37
C ALA A 336 -1.05 33.09 14.72
N PHE A 337 -0.12 32.38 15.36
CA PHE A 337 0.47 31.13 14.84
C PHE A 337 -0.10 29.85 15.49
N GLU A 338 -1.09 29.97 16.37
CA GLU A 338 -1.96 28.86 16.85
C GLU A 338 -1.24 27.54 17.19
N GLY A 339 -0.27 27.58 18.09
CA GLY A 339 0.45 26.42 18.62
C GLY A 339 1.67 26.00 17.80
N ARG A 340 1.89 26.58 16.61
CA ARG A 340 3.04 26.25 15.77
C ARG A 340 4.35 26.73 16.38
N THR A 341 5.41 25.95 16.19
CA THR A 341 6.77 26.44 16.43
C THR A 341 7.12 27.51 15.41
N ILE A 342 7.62 28.64 15.88
CA ILE A 342 7.91 29.79 15.04
C ILE A 342 9.42 29.99 15.00
N HIS A 343 10.00 30.02 13.80
CA HIS A 343 11.40 30.37 13.63
C HIS A 343 11.60 31.86 13.97
N HIS A 344 12.64 32.24 14.71
CA HIS A 344 12.86 33.63 15.12
C HIS A 344 12.88 34.60 13.94
N SER A 345 13.41 34.18 12.78
CA SER A 345 13.47 35.06 11.61
C SER A 345 12.07 35.49 11.17
N ILE A 346 11.08 34.59 11.27
CA ILE A 346 9.68 34.90 10.93
C ILE A 346 9.14 35.93 11.91
N LEU A 347 9.35 35.77 13.22
CA LEU A 347 8.90 36.76 14.21
C LEU A 347 9.62 38.11 14.06
N SER A 348 10.93 38.09 13.79
CA SER A 348 11.76 39.29 13.62
C SER A 348 11.35 40.11 12.40
N GLU A 349 10.81 39.44 11.39
CA GLU A 349 10.30 40.07 10.18
C GLU A 349 8.87 40.61 10.38
N LEU A 350 8.10 39.98 11.25
CA LEU A 350 6.69 40.31 11.49
C LEU A 350 6.46 41.41 12.51
N VAL A 351 7.35 41.54 13.47
CA VAL A 351 7.28 42.58 14.50
C VAL A 351 7.90 43.84 13.91
N THR A 352 7.05 44.75 13.45
CA THR A 352 7.49 46.02 12.84
C THR A 352 7.76 47.12 13.86
N THR A 353 7.38 46.92 15.12
CA THR A 353 7.56 47.88 16.21
C THR A 353 8.94 47.82 16.88
N LEU A 354 9.76 46.81 16.54
CA LEU A 354 11.11 46.62 17.05
C LEU A 354 12.10 46.28 15.91
N PRO A 355 13.37 46.71 16.00
CA PRO A 355 14.41 46.22 15.10
C PRO A 355 14.60 44.70 15.23
N ALA A 356 14.92 44.02 14.12
CA ALA A 356 15.05 42.56 14.08
C ALA A 356 16.03 41.97 15.14
N GLY A 357 17.07 42.74 15.53
CA GLY A 357 18.01 42.34 16.59
C GLY A 357 17.40 42.35 18.00
N GLU A 358 16.47 43.27 18.26
CA GLU A 358 15.82 43.44 19.57
C GLU A 358 14.63 42.50 19.76
N VAL A 359 14.04 42.00 18.67
CA VAL A 359 12.94 41.01 18.73
C VAL A 359 13.38 39.74 19.45
N MET A 360 14.63 39.30 19.30
CA MET A 360 15.14 38.11 19.99
C MET A 360 15.19 38.33 21.51
N GLU A 361 15.65 39.50 21.95
CA GLU A 361 15.65 39.87 23.38
C GLU A 361 14.23 39.95 23.92
N ALA A 362 13.30 40.55 23.16
CA ALA A 362 11.89 40.60 23.51
C ALA A 362 11.28 39.20 23.65
N ILE A 363 11.62 38.25 22.77
CA ILE A 363 11.18 36.85 22.87
C ILE A 363 11.72 36.18 24.15
N ILE A 364 12.95 36.48 24.55
CA ILE A 364 13.53 35.99 25.82
C ILE A 364 12.81 36.60 27.03
N GLN A 365 12.44 37.88 26.98
CA GLN A 365 11.75 38.55 28.08
C GLN A 365 10.32 38.00 28.26
N ILE A 366 9.58 37.76 27.17
CA ILE A 366 8.26 37.12 27.26
C ILE A 366 8.33 35.65 27.68
N LYS A 367 9.47 34.98 27.55
CA LYS A 367 9.66 33.60 28.05
C LYS A 367 9.49 33.50 29.56
N ALA A 368 10.00 34.47 30.32
CA ALA A 368 9.84 34.48 31.77
C ALA A 368 8.39 34.80 32.19
N ALA A 369 7.73 35.73 31.49
CA ALA A 369 6.40 36.20 31.86
C ALA A 369 5.24 35.32 31.35
N LEU A 370 5.37 34.74 30.16
CA LEU A 370 4.30 34.00 29.46
C LEU A 370 4.61 32.51 29.26
N GLY A 371 5.74 32.02 29.77
CA GLY A 371 6.13 30.62 29.67
C GLY A 371 6.55 30.16 28.27
N VAL A 372 6.94 31.08 27.38
CA VAL A 372 7.48 30.75 26.04
C VAL A 372 8.73 29.88 26.18
N THR A 373 8.82 28.82 25.37
CA THR A 373 9.98 27.92 25.38
C THR A 373 10.72 27.96 24.05
N GLN A 374 11.95 27.47 24.05
CA GLN A 374 12.83 27.53 22.90
C GLN A 374 13.46 26.15 22.67
N ASP A 375 13.71 25.82 21.41
CA ASP A 375 14.40 24.60 21.02
C ASP A 375 15.90 24.65 21.35
N ALA A 376 16.59 23.51 21.21
CA ALA A 376 18.01 23.41 21.55
C ALA A 376 18.92 24.28 20.66
N THR A 377 18.48 24.63 19.44
CA THR A 377 19.25 25.49 18.53
C THR A 377 19.08 26.98 18.82
N GLY A 378 18.10 27.33 19.65
CA GLY A 378 17.75 28.70 19.93
C GLY A 378 16.96 29.39 18.82
N ARG A 379 16.54 28.66 17.78
CA ARG A 379 15.95 29.26 16.57
C ARG A 379 14.45 29.13 16.51
N PHE A 380 13.87 28.14 17.18
CA PHE A 380 12.44 27.89 17.17
C PHE A 380 11.86 28.14 18.55
N PHE A 381 10.74 28.83 18.57
CA PHE A 381 10.03 29.24 19.78
C PHE A 381 8.67 28.57 19.81
N TYR A 382 8.30 28.08 20.99
CA TYR A 382 7.01 27.47 21.26
C TYR A 382 6.27 28.34 22.27
N PHE A 383 5.14 28.89 21.83
CA PHE A 383 4.21 29.61 22.68
C PHE A 383 3.24 28.59 23.30
N PRO A 384 3.15 28.48 24.64
CA PRO A 384 2.12 27.64 25.27
C PRO A 384 0.72 27.94 24.74
N TYR A 385 0.08 26.92 24.15
CA TYR A 385 -1.22 27.07 23.48
C TYR A 385 -2.29 27.73 24.36
N GLY A 386 -2.31 27.43 25.66
CA GLY A 386 -3.28 28.01 26.59
C GLY A 386 -3.17 29.53 26.70
N MET A 387 -1.97 30.06 26.98
CA MET A 387 -1.72 31.50 27.06
C MET A 387 -1.85 32.17 25.68
N GLN A 388 -1.36 31.51 24.64
CA GLN A 388 -1.47 31.97 23.27
C GLN A 388 -2.93 32.16 22.85
N LYS A 389 -3.79 31.18 23.18
CA LYS A 389 -5.22 31.22 22.87
C LYS A 389 -5.94 32.34 23.62
N LEU A 390 -5.63 32.57 24.90
CA LEU A 390 -6.21 33.69 25.65
C LEU A 390 -5.86 35.03 25.03
N ILE A 391 -4.59 35.24 24.65
CA ILE A 391 -4.14 36.47 23.98
C ILE A 391 -4.82 36.61 22.62
N TYR A 392 -4.89 35.53 21.84
CA TYR A 392 -5.58 35.53 20.54
C TYR A 392 -7.07 35.83 20.70
N GLU A 393 -7.72 35.26 21.72
CA GLU A 393 -9.16 35.41 21.96
C GLU A 393 -9.57 36.78 22.51
N LYS A 394 -8.65 37.49 23.16
CA LYS A 394 -8.82 38.88 23.60
C LYS A 394 -9.16 39.84 22.45
N TYR A 395 -8.62 39.60 21.26
CA TYR A 395 -8.88 40.44 20.10
C TYR A 395 -10.20 40.07 19.43
N CYS A 396 -10.91 41.05 18.87
CA CYS A 396 -12.12 40.79 18.10
C CYS A 396 -11.79 40.10 16.76
N ILE A 397 -12.82 39.54 16.10
CA ILE A 397 -12.65 38.83 14.83
C ILE A 397 -11.99 39.73 13.76
N ALA A 398 -12.29 41.03 13.73
CA ALA A 398 -11.70 41.98 12.77
C ALA A 398 -10.20 42.21 13.01
N GLU A 399 -9.79 42.35 14.27
CA GLU A 399 -8.37 42.48 14.66
C GLU A 399 -7.60 41.20 14.34
N ARG A 400 -8.15 40.02 14.66
CA ARG A 400 -7.53 38.72 14.33
C ARG A 400 -7.33 38.56 12.82
N LYS A 401 -8.33 38.92 12.01
CA LYS A 401 -8.19 38.93 10.54
C LYS A 401 -7.04 39.84 10.11
N THR A 402 -6.95 41.03 10.69
CA THR A 402 -5.87 42.00 10.40
C THR A 402 -4.50 41.44 10.79
N MET A 403 -4.39 40.75 11.93
CA MET A 403 -3.18 40.07 12.37
C MET A 403 -2.74 39.00 11.36
N HIS A 404 -3.65 38.12 10.93
CA HIS A 404 -3.34 37.11 9.90
C HIS A 404 -3.00 37.74 8.54
N GLN A 405 -3.64 38.84 8.16
CA GLN A 405 -3.31 39.60 6.94
C GLN A 405 -1.90 40.18 7.01
N HIS A 406 -1.52 40.77 8.14
CA HIS A 406 -0.18 41.29 8.37
C HIS A 406 0.87 40.17 8.35
N ALA A 407 0.55 39.04 9.00
CA ALA A 407 1.41 37.87 9.01
C ALA A 407 1.68 37.34 7.62
N LEU A 408 0.62 37.17 6.84
CA LEU A 408 0.67 36.68 5.48
C LEU A 408 1.41 37.62 4.53
N ARG A 409 1.15 38.94 4.60
CA ARG A 409 1.83 39.95 3.78
C ARG A 409 3.34 39.94 4.01
N SER A 410 3.76 39.82 5.27
CA SER A 410 5.18 39.83 5.61
C SER A 410 5.85 38.55 5.13
N LEU A 411 5.30 37.38 5.50
CA LEU A 411 5.77 36.07 5.02
C LEU A 411 5.92 36.03 3.49
N TYR A 412 4.97 36.62 2.76
CA TYR A 412 5.02 36.66 1.30
C TYR A 412 6.08 37.63 0.75
N ARG A 413 6.36 38.75 1.44
CA ARG A 413 7.31 39.78 0.99
C ARG A 413 8.78 39.41 1.17
N HIS A 414 9.15 38.71 2.24
CA HIS A 414 10.57 38.48 2.55
C HIS A 414 11.01 37.02 2.51
N LEU A 415 10.11 36.05 2.30
CA LEU A 415 10.55 34.69 1.96
C LEU A 415 11.02 34.64 0.50
N SER A 416 12.26 34.23 0.28
CA SER A 416 12.73 33.82 -1.06
C SER A 416 11.85 32.67 -1.61
N SER A 417 11.82 32.47 -2.92
CA SER A 417 11.05 31.39 -3.56
C SER A 417 11.31 30.02 -2.92
N ASN A 418 12.57 29.70 -2.63
CA ASN A 418 12.96 28.42 -2.00
C ASN A 418 12.44 28.27 -0.56
N THR A 419 12.38 29.37 0.20
CA THR A 419 11.86 29.37 1.57
C THR A 419 10.33 29.42 1.62
N LEU A 420 9.68 29.99 0.60
CA LEU A 420 8.23 29.98 0.45
C LEU A 420 7.73 28.55 0.20
N ASP A 421 8.38 27.81 -0.69
CA ASP A 421 8.06 26.39 -0.96
C ASP A 421 8.15 25.54 0.31
N ALA A 422 9.19 25.75 1.12
CA ALA A 422 9.40 25.04 2.38
C ALA A 422 8.32 25.33 3.44
N ASN A 423 7.71 26.52 3.40
CA ASN A 423 6.71 26.99 4.37
C ASN A 423 5.29 27.12 3.78
N VAL A 424 5.03 26.57 2.58
CA VAL A 424 3.77 26.77 1.85
C VAL A 424 2.52 26.46 2.66
N PHE A 425 2.54 25.41 3.50
CA PHE A 425 1.42 25.02 4.36
C PHE A 425 1.12 26.07 5.44
N LEU A 426 2.16 26.67 6.04
CA LEU A 426 2.00 27.80 6.96
C LEU A 426 1.40 29.02 6.26
N VAL A 427 1.86 29.33 5.04
CA VAL A 427 1.33 30.45 4.25
C VAL A 427 -0.14 30.22 3.88
N LEU A 428 -0.51 29.00 3.48
CA LEU A 428 -1.89 28.62 3.17
C LEU A 428 -2.80 28.65 4.41
N HIS A 429 -2.27 28.33 5.58
CA HIS A 429 -2.97 28.46 6.85
C HIS A 429 -3.29 29.94 7.16
N GLN A 430 -2.27 30.82 7.11
CA GLN A 430 -2.43 32.26 7.33
C GLN A 430 -3.37 32.89 6.29
N SER A 431 -3.27 32.46 5.02
CA SER A 431 -4.19 32.78 3.93
C SER A 431 -5.64 32.51 4.28
N THR A 432 -5.94 31.29 4.72
CA THR A 432 -7.31 30.86 4.98
C THR A 432 -7.96 31.68 6.10
N ARG A 433 -7.20 32.04 7.15
CA ARG A 433 -7.68 32.86 8.28
C ARG A 433 -7.79 34.36 7.98
N SER A 434 -6.90 34.88 7.12
CA SER A 434 -6.87 36.30 6.74
C SER A 434 -8.02 36.73 5.81
N GLN A 435 -8.59 35.77 5.06
CA GLN A 435 -9.50 36.00 3.91
C GLN A 435 -8.91 36.93 2.83
N TRP A 436 -7.60 37.20 2.87
CA TRP A 436 -6.94 38.24 2.07
C TRP A 436 -6.99 37.97 0.56
N PHE A 437 -6.89 36.70 0.16
CA PHE A 437 -6.71 36.35 -1.24
C PHE A 437 -8.01 36.34 -2.07
N ARG A 438 -9.16 36.75 -1.50
CA ARG A 438 -10.47 36.66 -2.19
C ARG A 438 -10.87 37.94 -2.94
N SER A 439 -10.10 39.02 -2.85
CA SER A 439 -10.58 40.35 -3.26
C SER A 439 -10.18 40.78 -4.67
N THR A 440 -9.01 40.37 -5.18
CA THR A 440 -8.51 40.80 -6.50
C THR A 440 -8.08 39.60 -7.36
N VAL A 441 -8.08 39.77 -8.68
CA VAL A 441 -7.62 38.74 -9.62
C VAL A 441 -6.17 38.32 -9.32
N HIS A 442 -5.26 39.27 -9.13
CA HIS A 442 -3.86 38.99 -8.78
C HIS A 442 -3.76 38.11 -7.51
N GLN A 443 -4.53 38.42 -6.48
CA GLN A 443 -4.56 37.64 -5.25
C GLN A 443 -5.10 36.21 -5.45
N LYS A 444 -6.19 36.05 -6.22
CA LYS A 444 -6.73 34.73 -6.55
C LYS A 444 -5.68 33.87 -7.29
N MET A 445 -4.94 34.47 -8.23
CA MET A 445 -3.85 33.80 -8.95
C MET A 445 -2.73 33.36 -8.02
N GLU A 446 -2.29 34.23 -7.11
CA GLU A 446 -1.25 33.89 -6.13
C GLU A 446 -1.66 32.74 -5.19
N LEU A 447 -2.91 32.75 -4.72
CA LEU A 447 -3.41 31.65 -3.91
C LEU A 447 -3.44 30.33 -4.69
N ALA A 448 -3.83 30.37 -5.96
CA ALA A 448 -3.79 29.21 -6.84
C ALA A 448 -2.35 28.68 -7.05
N ARG A 449 -1.35 29.57 -7.19
CA ARG A 449 0.07 29.18 -7.25
C ARG A 449 0.52 28.48 -5.96
N LEU A 450 0.20 29.04 -4.80
CA LEU A 450 0.52 28.43 -3.50
C LEU A 450 -0.16 27.05 -3.33
N CYS A 451 -1.42 26.93 -3.74
CA CYS A 451 -2.14 25.65 -3.76
C CYS A 451 -1.45 24.63 -4.68
N LEU A 452 -0.99 25.03 -5.86
CA LEU A 452 -0.25 24.15 -6.76
C LEU A 452 1.09 23.69 -6.16
N VAL A 453 1.83 24.58 -5.49
CA VAL A 453 3.06 24.22 -4.78
C VAL A 453 2.78 23.22 -3.66
N ALA A 454 1.75 23.46 -2.84
CA ALA A 454 1.33 22.53 -1.79
C ALA A 454 0.92 21.17 -2.36
N ALA A 455 0.16 21.14 -3.46
CA ALA A 455 -0.21 19.91 -4.15
C ALA A 455 1.02 19.13 -4.65
N LYS A 456 1.99 19.79 -5.27
CA LYS A 456 3.24 19.15 -5.73
C LYS A 456 4.05 18.56 -4.57
N ARG A 457 4.07 19.24 -3.41
CA ARG A 457 4.68 18.71 -2.19
C ARG A 457 3.92 17.49 -1.66
N SER A 458 2.60 17.54 -1.64
CA SER A 458 1.75 16.41 -1.23
C SER A 458 1.91 15.19 -2.16
N ILE A 459 2.01 15.40 -3.48
CA ILE A 459 2.32 14.33 -4.44
C ILE A 459 3.69 13.73 -4.11
N SER A 460 4.70 14.57 -3.90
CA SER A 460 6.06 14.13 -3.57
C SER A 460 6.14 13.36 -2.24
N SER A 461 5.26 13.67 -1.29
CA SER A 461 5.12 12.97 0.00
C SER A 461 4.14 11.78 -0.04
N LEU A 462 3.61 11.42 -1.22
CA LEU A 462 2.65 10.32 -1.41
C LEU A 462 1.32 10.53 -0.67
N ALA A 463 0.97 11.78 -0.40
CA ALA A 463 -0.29 12.18 0.22
C ALA A 463 -1.28 12.60 -0.88
N SER A 464 -1.91 11.61 -1.50
CA SER A 464 -2.80 11.82 -2.65
C SER A 464 -4.05 12.61 -2.28
N SER A 465 -4.66 12.35 -1.12
CA SER A 465 -5.87 13.05 -0.68
C SER A 465 -5.56 14.51 -0.32
N SER A 466 -4.40 14.76 0.30
CA SER A 466 -3.93 16.13 0.50
C SER A 466 -3.68 16.86 -0.84
N ALA A 467 -3.05 16.20 -1.81
CA ALA A 467 -2.79 16.79 -3.13
C ALA A 467 -4.09 17.19 -3.84
N GLU A 468 -5.07 16.30 -3.80
CA GLU A 468 -6.41 16.51 -4.33
C GLU A 468 -7.07 17.77 -3.74
N ARG A 469 -7.12 17.87 -2.41
CA ARG A 469 -7.69 19.01 -1.69
C ARG A 469 -7.06 20.33 -2.14
N TYR A 470 -5.74 20.39 -2.30
CA TYR A 470 -5.05 21.61 -2.73
C TYR A 470 -5.26 21.91 -4.22
N ILE A 471 -5.32 20.91 -5.09
CA ILE A 471 -5.64 21.13 -6.52
C ILE A 471 -7.04 21.69 -6.67
N GLN A 472 -8.05 21.10 -6.02
CA GLN A 472 -9.43 21.60 -6.06
C GLN A 472 -9.55 23.02 -5.48
N LYS A 473 -8.82 23.31 -4.39
CA LYS A 473 -8.73 24.68 -3.85
C LYS A 473 -8.07 25.64 -4.84
N GLY A 474 -7.05 25.22 -5.58
CA GLY A 474 -6.42 26.01 -6.63
C GLY A 474 -7.36 26.30 -7.80
N VAL A 475 -8.05 25.28 -8.32
CA VAL A 475 -9.02 25.40 -9.42
C VAL A 475 -10.19 26.31 -9.03
N SER A 476 -10.75 26.15 -7.83
CA SER A 476 -11.83 27.01 -7.34
C SER A 476 -11.41 28.49 -7.18
N CYS A 477 -10.15 28.77 -6.85
CA CYS A 477 -9.64 30.15 -6.84
C CYS A 477 -9.64 30.78 -8.24
N LEU A 478 -9.46 29.97 -9.28
CA LEU A 478 -9.44 30.41 -10.67
C LEU A 478 -10.82 30.35 -11.36
N ALA A 479 -11.87 29.85 -10.70
CA ALA A 479 -13.17 29.64 -11.31
C ALA A 479 -13.81 30.95 -11.82
N ASP A 480 -13.76 32.03 -11.02
CA ASP A 480 -14.35 33.33 -11.37
C ASP A 480 -13.34 34.32 -11.99
N VAL A 481 -12.14 33.87 -12.35
CA VAL A 481 -11.13 34.73 -12.96
C VAL A 481 -11.33 34.71 -14.48
N GLU A 482 -11.94 35.78 -15.01
CA GLU A 482 -11.99 36.01 -16.45
C GLU A 482 -10.58 36.01 -17.06
N ASP A 483 -10.43 35.45 -18.26
CA ASP A 483 -9.16 35.37 -19.00
C ASP A 483 -7.99 34.69 -18.24
N ARG A 484 -8.26 33.77 -17.29
CA ARG A 484 -7.23 33.04 -16.53
C ARG A 484 -6.09 32.44 -17.39
N TRP A 485 -6.44 31.89 -18.55
CA TRP A 485 -5.51 31.32 -19.55
C TRP A 485 -4.55 32.35 -20.18
N ARG A 486 -4.97 33.62 -20.25
CA ARG A 486 -4.14 34.73 -20.74
C ARG A 486 -3.26 35.30 -19.64
N ILE A 487 -3.77 35.37 -18.41
CA ILE A 487 -3.06 35.94 -17.26
C ILE A 487 -1.89 35.05 -16.82
N ASP A 488 -2.14 33.76 -16.60
CA ASP A 488 -1.09 32.77 -16.30
C ASP A 488 -1.42 31.43 -16.93
N TYR A 489 -0.90 31.23 -18.13
CA TYR A 489 -1.13 30.03 -18.92
C TYR A 489 -0.59 28.77 -18.24
N ALA A 490 0.63 28.84 -17.69
CA ALA A 490 1.31 27.68 -17.12
C ALA A 490 0.63 27.19 -15.84
N LEU A 491 0.21 28.11 -14.96
CA LEU A 491 -0.54 27.78 -13.76
C LEU A 491 -1.90 27.14 -14.08
N THR A 492 -2.65 27.76 -15.00
CA THR A 492 -3.99 27.29 -15.38
C THR A 492 -3.92 25.91 -16.02
N LEU A 493 -3.00 25.73 -16.97
CA LEU A 493 -2.78 24.45 -17.64
C LEU A 493 -2.47 23.34 -16.62
N GLU A 494 -1.47 23.55 -15.75
CA GLU A 494 -1.07 22.54 -14.77
C GLU A 494 -2.21 22.18 -13.82
N LEU A 495 -2.95 23.16 -13.27
CA LEU A 495 -4.08 22.89 -12.38
C LEU A 495 -5.21 22.12 -13.07
N CYS A 496 -5.61 22.54 -14.29
CA CYS A 496 -6.64 21.86 -15.06
C CYS A 496 -6.22 20.43 -15.43
N THR A 497 -4.97 20.23 -15.87
CA THR A 497 -4.43 18.90 -16.18
C THR A 497 -4.47 17.99 -14.95
N ARG A 498 -4.00 18.46 -13.79
CA ARG A 498 -4.04 17.66 -12.56
C ARG A 498 -5.46 17.37 -12.10
N SER A 499 -6.39 18.30 -12.33
CA SER A 499 -7.80 18.10 -12.05
C SER A 499 -8.39 16.97 -12.91
N THR A 500 -7.97 16.79 -14.17
CA THR A 500 -8.43 15.64 -14.98
C THR A 500 -8.05 14.30 -14.34
N GLU A 501 -6.84 14.18 -13.79
CA GLU A 501 -6.39 12.95 -13.10
C GLU A 501 -7.25 12.64 -11.87
N ILE A 502 -7.60 13.68 -11.10
CA ILE A 502 -8.44 13.57 -9.89
C ILE A 502 -9.86 13.15 -10.25
N GLU A 503 -10.50 13.86 -11.17
CA GLU A 503 -11.90 13.62 -11.51
C GLU A 503 -12.08 12.23 -12.14
N PHE A 504 -11.10 11.77 -12.91
CA PHE A 504 -11.07 10.39 -13.40
C PHE A 504 -10.98 9.37 -12.25
N SER A 505 -10.14 9.61 -11.24
CA SER A 505 -10.03 8.70 -10.08
C SER A 505 -11.30 8.63 -9.22
N LYS A 506 -12.18 9.63 -9.33
CA LYS A 506 -13.50 9.68 -8.69
C LYS A 506 -14.64 9.18 -9.57
N SER A 507 -14.33 8.66 -10.75
CA SER A 507 -15.31 8.28 -11.78
C SER A 507 -16.22 9.43 -12.22
N ASN A 508 -15.79 10.69 -12.08
CA ASN A 508 -16.53 11.87 -12.54
C ASN A 508 -16.18 12.19 -14.01
N ILE A 509 -16.65 11.33 -14.91
CA ILE A 509 -16.27 11.32 -16.33
C ILE A 509 -16.72 12.58 -17.08
N GLU A 510 -17.89 13.12 -16.75
CA GLU A 510 -18.41 14.35 -17.36
C GLU A 510 -17.43 15.53 -17.17
N GLU A 511 -16.89 15.67 -15.96
CA GLU A 511 -15.95 16.73 -15.63
C GLU A 511 -14.59 16.54 -16.32
N VAL A 512 -14.13 15.29 -16.47
CA VAL A 512 -12.94 14.96 -17.29
C VAL A 512 -13.12 15.44 -18.73
N HIS A 513 -14.27 15.21 -19.34
CA HIS A 513 -14.55 15.68 -20.69
C HIS A 513 -14.60 17.21 -20.78
N ARG A 514 -15.22 17.88 -19.80
CA ARG A 514 -15.28 19.34 -19.73
C ARG A 514 -13.89 19.95 -19.66
N LEU A 515 -13.06 19.48 -18.73
CA LEU A 515 -11.69 19.95 -18.52
C LEU A 515 -10.80 19.68 -19.74
N TYR A 516 -10.88 18.50 -20.36
CA TYR A 516 -10.15 18.21 -21.59
C TYR A 516 -10.50 19.18 -22.73
N LYS A 517 -11.80 19.43 -22.96
CA LYS A 517 -12.26 20.38 -23.99
C LYS A 517 -11.72 21.79 -23.73
N GLU A 518 -11.73 22.22 -22.46
CA GLU A 518 -11.20 23.51 -22.05
C GLU A 518 -9.69 23.62 -22.34
N ILE A 519 -8.89 22.62 -21.93
CA ILE A 519 -7.44 22.57 -22.17
C ILE A 519 -7.15 22.57 -23.68
N ALA A 520 -7.88 21.76 -24.45
CA ALA A 520 -7.71 21.68 -25.90
C ALA A 520 -7.99 23.01 -26.59
N LEU A 521 -9.01 23.75 -26.15
CA LEU A 521 -9.40 25.05 -26.72
C LEU A 521 -8.33 26.13 -26.48
N HIS A 522 -7.73 26.15 -25.29
CA HIS A 522 -6.79 27.19 -24.89
C HIS A 522 -5.32 26.83 -25.09
N SER A 523 -5.01 25.60 -25.53
CA SER A 523 -3.65 25.13 -25.74
C SER A 523 -2.86 26.00 -26.72
N ARG A 524 -1.61 26.34 -26.36
CA ARG A 524 -0.68 27.10 -27.20
C ARG A 524 0.14 26.17 -28.09
N GLU A 525 0.49 25.00 -27.58
CA GLU A 525 1.22 23.97 -28.31
C GLU A 525 0.46 22.64 -28.22
N PRO A 526 0.53 21.78 -29.27
CA PRO A 526 -0.13 20.47 -29.25
C PRO A 526 0.34 19.55 -28.10
N ILE A 527 1.54 19.78 -27.58
CA ILE A 527 2.10 19.01 -26.47
C ILE A 527 1.38 19.26 -25.14
N ASP A 528 0.80 20.45 -24.96
CA ASP A 528 0.13 20.86 -23.72
C ASP A 528 -1.12 20.03 -23.43
N VAL A 529 -1.77 19.52 -24.47
CA VAL A 529 -3.02 18.75 -24.35
C VAL A 529 -2.77 17.28 -24.02
N VAL A 530 -1.56 16.76 -24.26
CA VAL A 530 -1.28 15.32 -24.16
C VAL A 530 -1.64 14.70 -22.81
N PRO A 531 -1.24 15.29 -21.66
CA PRO A 531 -1.57 14.71 -20.37
C PRO A 531 -3.08 14.57 -20.14
N ALA A 532 -3.85 15.60 -20.51
CA ALA A 532 -5.32 15.59 -20.41
C ALA A 532 -5.98 14.69 -21.46
N CYS A 533 -5.44 14.64 -22.68
CA CYS A 533 -5.90 13.76 -23.75
C CYS A 533 -5.81 12.29 -23.34
N ARG A 534 -4.72 11.88 -22.68
CA ARG A 534 -4.55 10.51 -22.22
C ARG A 534 -5.64 10.13 -21.22
N VAL A 535 -5.92 10.98 -20.23
CA VAL A 535 -6.98 10.75 -19.25
C VAL A 535 -8.37 10.74 -19.92
N HIS A 536 -8.61 11.66 -20.86
CA HIS A 536 -9.85 11.70 -21.63
C HIS A 536 -10.08 10.44 -22.48
N MET A 537 -9.03 9.88 -23.09
CA MET A 537 -9.12 8.62 -23.82
C MET A 537 -9.49 7.45 -22.89
N LEU A 538 -8.96 7.41 -21.67
CA LEU A 538 -9.32 6.39 -20.67
C LEU A 538 -10.78 6.56 -20.22
N ALA A 539 -11.22 7.80 -19.98
CA ALA A 539 -12.59 8.11 -19.62
C ALA A 539 -13.60 7.67 -20.69
N LEU A 540 -13.32 7.95 -21.96
CA LEU A 540 -14.14 7.48 -23.09
C LEU A 540 -14.22 5.96 -23.19
N VAL A 541 -13.24 5.23 -22.65
CA VAL A 541 -13.22 3.76 -22.66
C VAL A 541 -14.07 3.21 -21.53
N GLU A 542 -14.11 3.86 -20.37
CA GLU A 542 -15.04 3.52 -19.29
C GLU A 542 -16.51 3.72 -19.71
N GLU A 543 -16.78 4.69 -20.58
CA GLU A 543 -18.09 4.90 -21.22
C GLU A 543 -18.35 4.00 -22.43
N GLU A 544 -17.50 3.00 -22.69
CA GLU A 544 -17.58 2.09 -23.84
C GLU A 544 -17.47 2.76 -25.22
N MET A 545 -17.07 4.04 -25.28
CA MET A 545 -16.90 4.84 -26.50
C MET A 545 -15.49 4.72 -27.10
N VAL A 546 -15.00 3.49 -27.29
CA VAL A 546 -13.61 3.23 -27.71
C VAL A 546 -13.25 3.89 -29.05
N ASP A 547 -14.23 4.05 -29.95
CA ASP A 547 -14.06 4.67 -31.27
C ASP A 547 -13.66 6.14 -31.18
N ARG A 548 -14.37 6.88 -30.33
CA ARG A 548 -14.06 8.29 -30.07
C ARG A 548 -12.72 8.44 -29.37
N ALA A 549 -12.36 7.51 -28.47
CA ALA A 549 -11.07 7.52 -27.81
C ALA A 549 -9.91 7.37 -28.82
N ILE A 550 -10.06 6.47 -29.79
CA ILE A 550 -9.09 6.25 -30.87
C ILE A 550 -8.97 7.50 -31.76
N ASP A 551 -10.10 8.09 -32.18
CA ASP A 551 -10.12 9.29 -33.01
C ASP A 551 -9.41 10.48 -32.33
N VAL A 552 -9.70 10.69 -31.05
CA VAL A 552 -9.05 11.74 -30.25
C VAL A 552 -7.54 11.49 -30.14
N GLY A 553 -7.10 10.26 -29.88
CA GLY A 553 -5.69 9.92 -29.80
C GLY A 553 -4.94 10.12 -31.13
N LEU A 554 -5.52 9.68 -32.24
CA LEU A 554 -4.94 9.85 -33.59
C LEU A 554 -4.78 11.33 -33.96
N LYS A 555 -5.80 12.16 -33.65
CA LYS A 555 -5.77 13.61 -33.90
C LYS A 555 -4.53 14.26 -33.27
N TRP A 556 -4.27 13.98 -32.00
CA TRP A 556 -3.16 14.62 -31.28
C TRP A 556 -1.79 14.04 -31.65
N ILE A 557 -1.68 12.72 -31.86
CA ILE A 557 -0.42 12.10 -32.33
C ILE A 557 0.06 12.74 -33.64
N PHE A 558 -0.85 13.02 -34.57
CA PHE A 558 -0.52 13.67 -35.84
C PHE A 558 0.05 15.09 -35.66
N GLN A 559 -0.48 15.84 -34.68
CA GLN A 559 -0.07 17.23 -34.44
C GLN A 559 1.26 17.36 -33.69
N ILE A 560 1.66 16.39 -32.87
CA ILE A 560 2.84 16.48 -31.99
C ILE A 560 4.14 16.00 -32.68
N GLY A 561 4.09 14.96 -33.51
CA GLY A 561 5.28 14.34 -34.10
C GLY A 561 6.09 13.44 -33.15
N GLU A 562 7.26 12.94 -33.60
CA GLU A 562 8.04 11.86 -32.95
C GLU A 562 9.01 12.28 -31.84
N SER A 563 9.25 13.58 -31.65
CA SER A 563 10.37 14.06 -30.83
C SER A 563 10.12 14.14 -29.32
N SER A 564 8.91 13.85 -28.83
CA SER A 564 8.56 13.97 -27.40
C SER A 564 8.30 12.63 -26.71
N GLU A 565 8.72 12.50 -25.46
CA GLU A 565 8.48 11.33 -24.60
C GLU A 565 6.97 11.04 -24.43
N GLN A 566 6.17 12.10 -24.35
CA GLN A 566 4.70 12.00 -24.23
C GLN A 566 4.02 11.44 -25.50
N SER A 567 4.65 11.58 -26.68
CA SER A 567 4.15 10.97 -27.93
C SER A 567 4.26 9.44 -27.92
N ILE A 568 5.23 8.90 -27.18
CA ILE A 568 5.46 7.45 -27.06
C ILE A 568 4.35 6.84 -26.20
N ASP A 569 4.01 7.49 -25.08
CA ASP A 569 2.93 7.06 -24.21
C ASP A 569 1.57 7.05 -24.93
N LEU A 570 1.27 8.12 -25.69
CA LEU A 570 0.00 8.23 -26.41
C LEU A 570 -0.14 7.16 -27.53
N LYS A 571 0.94 6.88 -28.28
CA LYS A 571 0.98 5.80 -29.28
C LYS A 571 0.69 4.44 -28.65
N LYS A 572 1.19 4.21 -27.43
CA LYS A 572 0.99 2.98 -26.69
C LYS A 572 -0.46 2.83 -26.25
N THR A 573 -1.02 3.86 -25.62
CA THR A 573 -2.43 3.91 -25.22
C THR A 573 -3.33 3.63 -26.41
N LEU A 574 -3.11 4.31 -27.54
CA LEU A 574 -3.88 4.10 -28.77
C LEU A 574 -3.81 2.65 -29.27
N THR A 575 -2.61 2.07 -29.25
CA THR A 575 -2.41 0.67 -29.68
C THR A 575 -3.21 -0.30 -28.81
N ASP A 576 -3.28 -0.06 -27.50
CA ASP A 576 -4.03 -0.91 -26.58
C ASP A 576 -5.55 -0.71 -26.72
N LEU A 577 -6.02 0.51 -27.01
CA LEU A 577 -7.45 0.75 -27.28
C LEU A 577 -7.92 0.08 -28.57
N ILE A 578 -7.11 0.09 -29.63
CA ILE A 578 -7.42 -0.61 -30.88
C ILE A 578 -7.53 -2.13 -30.65
N LYS A 579 -6.69 -2.69 -29.76
CA LYS A 579 -6.79 -4.11 -29.35
C LYS A 579 -8.09 -4.38 -28.61
N ALA A 580 -8.44 -3.55 -27.63
CA ALA A 580 -9.63 -3.70 -26.82
C ALA A 580 -10.91 -3.62 -27.67
N LYS A 581 -11.01 -2.63 -28.56
CA LYS A 581 -12.12 -2.48 -29.52
C LYS A 581 -12.37 -3.77 -30.29
N LYS A 582 -11.30 -4.40 -30.78
CA LYS A 582 -11.43 -5.59 -31.61
C LYS A 582 -11.85 -6.82 -30.81
N LEU A 583 -11.41 -6.95 -29.56
CA LEU A 583 -11.85 -8.03 -28.67
C LEU A 583 -13.37 -7.93 -28.44
N ILE A 584 -13.88 -6.72 -28.23
CA ILE A 584 -15.32 -6.42 -28.06
C ILE A 584 -16.10 -6.75 -29.33
N VAL A 585 -15.63 -6.30 -30.51
CA VAL A 585 -16.27 -6.56 -31.81
C VAL A 585 -16.16 -8.04 -32.24
N SER A 586 -15.20 -8.79 -31.71
CA SER A 586 -15.02 -10.23 -31.99
C SER A 586 -15.81 -11.15 -31.06
N SER A 587 -16.51 -10.61 -30.06
CA SER A 587 -17.46 -11.37 -29.24
C SER A 587 -18.75 -11.62 -30.03
N PRO A 588 -19.24 -12.87 -30.11
CA PRO A 588 -20.32 -13.25 -31.02
C PRO A 588 -21.71 -12.63 -30.73
N ASN A 589 -21.86 -11.86 -29.64
CA ASN A 589 -23.14 -11.30 -29.19
C ASN A 589 -23.30 -9.78 -29.26
N SER A 590 -22.37 -9.01 -29.84
CA SER A 590 -22.68 -7.60 -30.09
C SER A 590 -23.65 -7.48 -31.28
N VAL A 591 -24.95 -7.50 -31.00
CA VAL A 591 -25.94 -6.75 -31.80
C VAL A 591 -25.65 -5.26 -31.56
N ILE A 592 -24.51 -4.80 -32.06
CA ILE A 592 -24.32 -3.39 -32.37
C ILE A 592 -24.61 -3.32 -33.85
N ASP A 593 -25.78 -2.76 -34.09
CA ASP A 593 -26.29 -2.20 -35.34
C ASP A 593 -25.19 -2.01 -36.40
N SER A 594 -25.44 -2.55 -37.59
CA SER A 594 -24.65 -2.42 -38.81
C SER A 594 -24.64 -0.97 -39.37
N SER A 595 -24.71 0.03 -38.50
CA SER A 595 -24.75 1.45 -38.78
C SER A 595 -23.42 2.16 -38.45
N ILE A 596 -22.29 1.45 -38.50
CA ILE A 596 -20.98 2.10 -38.65
C ILE A 596 -20.87 2.55 -40.10
N SER A 597 -21.08 3.85 -40.34
CA SER A 597 -20.82 4.45 -41.66
C SER A 597 -19.39 4.13 -42.09
N GLU A 598 -19.22 3.59 -43.30
CA GLU A 598 -17.92 3.25 -43.92
C GLU A 598 -16.95 4.45 -44.08
N ASP A 599 -17.38 5.66 -43.72
CA ASP A 599 -16.63 6.91 -43.94
C ASP A 599 -15.74 7.37 -42.77
N ASN A 600 -15.87 6.82 -41.56
CA ASN A 600 -15.05 7.21 -40.39
C ASN A 600 -14.37 6.01 -39.68
N ASP A 601 -13.76 5.10 -40.44
CA ASP A 601 -12.94 4.01 -39.87
C ASP A 601 -11.50 4.53 -39.55
N PRO A 602 -11.05 4.53 -38.27
CA PRO A 602 -9.69 4.91 -37.88
C PRO A 602 -8.60 4.11 -38.63
N LEU A 603 -8.91 2.87 -39.02
CA LEU A 603 -8.02 2.05 -39.85
C LEU A 603 -7.97 2.55 -41.30
N LYS A 604 -9.06 3.11 -41.84
CA LYS A 604 -9.12 3.76 -43.16
C LYS A 604 -8.29 5.05 -43.15
N LEU A 605 -8.30 5.83 -42.06
CA LEU A 605 -7.41 6.99 -41.87
C LEU A 605 -5.93 6.59 -41.75
N LEU A 606 -5.61 5.54 -40.98
CA LEU A 606 -4.25 5.00 -40.87
C LEU A 606 -3.74 4.47 -42.23
N ARG A 607 -4.59 3.73 -42.96
CA ARG A 607 -4.29 3.20 -44.30
C ARG A 607 -4.12 4.29 -45.34
N SER A 608 -4.98 5.31 -45.35
CA SER A 608 -4.89 6.43 -46.29
C SER A 608 -3.68 7.32 -46.04
N SER A 609 -3.34 7.53 -44.76
CA SER A 609 -2.10 8.21 -44.38
C SER A 609 -0.88 7.42 -44.84
N ALA A 610 -0.87 6.10 -44.63
CA ALA A 610 0.23 5.23 -45.06
C ALA A 610 0.32 5.15 -46.60
N SER A 611 -0.79 5.15 -47.33
CA SER A 611 -0.80 5.12 -48.79
C SER A 611 -0.22 6.41 -49.38
N SER A 612 -0.53 7.58 -48.80
CA SER A 612 0.04 8.87 -49.21
C SER A 612 1.56 8.98 -49.01
N LEU A 613 2.12 8.21 -48.07
CA LEU A 613 3.54 8.22 -47.69
C LEU A 613 4.33 7.00 -48.19
N ARG A 614 3.78 6.22 -49.14
CA ARG A 614 4.38 4.97 -49.63
C ARG A 614 5.54 5.18 -50.62
N SER A 615 5.65 6.35 -51.26
CA SER A 615 6.65 6.59 -52.32
C SER A 615 8.09 6.58 -51.79
N LYS A 616 9.06 6.21 -52.64
CA LYS A 616 10.50 6.30 -52.32
C LYS A 616 10.94 7.73 -51.97
N GLU A 617 10.32 8.74 -52.57
CA GLU A 617 10.60 10.15 -52.29
C GLU A 617 10.13 10.56 -50.88
N SER A 618 8.97 10.04 -50.45
CA SER A 618 8.42 10.24 -49.10
C SER A 618 9.32 9.61 -48.01
N TRP A 619 9.80 8.38 -48.22
CA TRP A 619 10.79 7.72 -47.34
C TRP A 619 12.17 8.42 -47.37
N GLY A 620 12.49 9.12 -48.46
CA GLY A 620 13.67 9.97 -48.58
C GLY A 620 13.60 11.20 -47.68
N LYS A 621 12.52 11.99 -47.81
CA LYS A 621 12.31 13.27 -47.11
C LYS A 621 11.87 13.13 -45.65
N ASN A 622 11.06 12.12 -45.32
CA ASN A 622 10.40 11.96 -44.02
C ASN A 622 10.63 10.56 -43.41
N TYR A 623 11.86 10.06 -43.45
CA TYR A 623 12.20 8.68 -43.08
C TYR A 623 11.64 8.22 -41.72
N GLY A 624 11.87 8.99 -40.64
CA GLY A 624 11.40 8.64 -39.29
C GLY A 624 9.88 8.49 -39.23
N ARG A 625 9.15 9.48 -39.76
CA ARG A 625 7.68 9.47 -39.86
C ARG A 625 7.15 8.26 -40.62
N CYS A 626 7.75 7.93 -41.77
CA CYS A 626 7.37 6.75 -42.54
C CYS A 626 7.61 5.47 -41.73
N LEU A 627 8.79 5.31 -41.13
CA LEU A 627 9.12 4.11 -40.38
C LEU A 627 8.16 3.87 -39.20
N SER A 628 7.85 4.90 -38.41
CA SER A 628 6.91 4.75 -37.29
C SER A 628 5.48 4.52 -37.74
N LEU A 629 5.01 5.23 -38.77
CA LEU A 629 3.66 5.05 -39.29
C LEU A 629 3.47 3.62 -39.82
N PHE A 630 4.41 3.11 -40.60
CA PHE A 630 4.33 1.75 -41.12
C PHE A 630 4.54 0.68 -40.02
N ASN A 631 5.33 0.94 -38.98
CA ASN A 631 5.41 0.04 -37.82
C ASN A 631 4.09 0.02 -37.02
N CYS A 632 3.44 1.17 -36.84
CA CYS A 632 2.13 1.26 -36.18
C CYS A 632 1.05 0.55 -37.01
N LEU A 633 1.00 0.80 -38.32
CA LEU A 633 0.12 0.09 -39.25
C LEU A 633 0.37 -1.40 -39.24
N LEU A 634 1.63 -1.83 -39.19
CA LEU A 634 1.99 -3.23 -39.13
C LEU A 634 1.45 -3.92 -37.88
N GLU A 635 1.73 -3.36 -36.70
CA GLU A 635 1.26 -3.92 -35.43
C GLU A 635 -0.27 -3.94 -35.40
N THR A 636 -0.91 -2.89 -35.92
CA THR A 636 -2.37 -2.81 -36.04
C THR A 636 -2.94 -3.88 -36.97
N GLU A 637 -2.47 -4.00 -38.22
CA GLU A 637 -3.00 -4.97 -39.18
C GLU A 637 -2.77 -6.42 -38.73
N TYR A 638 -1.65 -6.69 -38.05
CA TYR A 638 -1.37 -8.01 -37.48
C TYR A 638 -2.37 -8.38 -36.38
N VAL A 639 -2.59 -7.50 -35.40
CA VAL A 639 -3.54 -7.74 -34.31
C VAL A 639 -4.98 -7.79 -34.85
N LEU A 640 -5.28 -6.98 -35.86
CA LEU A 640 -6.55 -7.02 -36.56
C LEU A 640 -6.75 -8.31 -37.40
N GLY A 641 -5.77 -9.21 -37.46
CA GLY A 641 -5.90 -10.48 -38.19
C GLY A 641 -5.86 -10.31 -39.71
N ASN A 642 -5.59 -9.10 -40.20
CA ASN A 642 -5.44 -8.77 -41.61
C ASN A 642 -4.04 -9.18 -42.08
N TYR A 643 -3.75 -10.47 -41.98
CA TYR A 643 -2.40 -11.02 -42.14
C TYR A 643 -1.79 -10.72 -43.50
N ASP A 644 -2.58 -10.64 -44.57
CA ASP A 644 -2.06 -10.33 -45.90
C ASP A 644 -1.66 -8.85 -46.03
N LYS A 645 -2.44 -7.93 -45.47
CA LYS A 645 -2.06 -6.51 -45.38
C LYS A 645 -0.83 -6.31 -44.49
N ALA A 646 -0.75 -7.04 -43.38
CA ALA A 646 0.44 -7.05 -42.53
C ALA A 646 1.69 -7.54 -43.30
N LYS A 647 1.57 -8.58 -44.14
CA LYS A 647 2.67 -9.05 -45.01
C LYS A 647 3.12 -7.96 -46.00
N ASP A 648 2.17 -7.25 -46.62
CA ASP A 648 2.50 -6.15 -47.53
C ASP A 648 3.28 -5.04 -46.82
N VAL A 649 2.83 -4.65 -45.62
CA VAL A 649 3.52 -3.64 -44.81
C VAL A 649 4.90 -4.12 -44.35
N ILE A 650 5.06 -5.40 -43.98
CA ILE A 650 6.38 -6.00 -43.67
C ILE A 650 7.33 -5.81 -44.85
N ASN A 651 6.89 -6.12 -46.08
CA ASN A 651 7.72 -5.98 -47.26
C ASN A 651 8.13 -4.52 -47.50
N ILE A 652 7.21 -3.57 -47.31
CA ILE A 652 7.50 -2.13 -47.43
C ILE A 652 8.58 -1.70 -46.42
N VAL A 653 8.43 -2.08 -45.14
CA VAL A 653 9.41 -1.73 -44.10
C VAL A 653 10.77 -2.39 -44.38
N LEU A 654 10.80 -3.68 -44.74
CA LEU A 654 12.04 -4.40 -45.02
C LEU A 654 12.80 -3.86 -46.24
N GLN A 655 12.09 -3.36 -47.26
CA GLN A 655 12.67 -2.77 -48.48
C GLN A 655 13.22 -1.36 -48.26
N ASN A 656 12.57 -0.55 -47.42
CA ASN A 656 12.95 0.86 -47.22
C ASN A 656 13.84 1.10 -46.00
N ALA A 657 13.98 0.11 -45.10
CA ALA A 657 14.85 0.18 -43.93
C ALA A 657 16.32 0.51 -44.29
N ARG A 658 16.85 1.59 -43.71
CA ARG A 658 18.23 2.08 -43.87
C ARG A 658 19.21 1.33 -42.97
N GLU A 659 18.80 1.01 -41.74
CA GLU A 659 19.61 0.24 -40.79
C GLU A 659 19.01 -1.16 -40.54
N PRO A 660 19.83 -2.17 -40.18
CA PRO A 660 19.31 -3.47 -39.76
C PRO A 660 18.28 -3.41 -38.63
N GLN A 661 18.36 -2.39 -37.77
CA GLN A 661 17.51 -2.21 -36.60
C GLN A 661 16.07 -1.81 -36.96
N ASP A 662 15.91 -1.04 -38.04
CA ASP A 662 14.62 -0.62 -38.57
C ASP A 662 13.76 -1.81 -39.01
N LYS A 663 14.42 -2.94 -39.33
CA LYS A 663 13.76 -4.20 -39.73
C LYS A 663 13.20 -4.99 -38.55
N CYS A 664 13.57 -4.67 -37.30
CA CYS A 664 13.23 -5.52 -36.16
C CYS A 664 11.72 -5.61 -35.90
N SER A 665 10.94 -4.53 -36.05
CA SER A 665 9.48 -4.64 -35.87
C SER A 665 8.83 -5.47 -36.97
N ALA A 666 9.25 -5.26 -38.23
CA ALA A 666 8.80 -6.05 -39.37
C ALA A 666 9.13 -7.54 -39.23
N LEU A 667 10.35 -7.87 -38.80
CA LEU A 667 10.77 -9.25 -38.56
C LEU A 667 10.05 -9.89 -37.37
N HIS A 668 9.83 -9.14 -36.29
CA HIS A 668 9.08 -9.62 -35.14
C HIS A 668 7.67 -10.03 -35.55
N THR A 669 6.95 -9.18 -36.28
CA THR A 669 5.61 -9.51 -36.78
C THR A 669 5.65 -10.65 -37.80
N LYS A 670 6.68 -10.72 -38.64
CA LYS A 670 6.90 -11.85 -39.56
C LYS A 670 7.05 -13.18 -38.83
N MET A 671 7.83 -13.21 -37.74
CA MET A 671 7.99 -14.38 -36.88
C MET A 671 6.63 -14.86 -36.34
N GLN A 672 5.80 -13.92 -35.87
CA GLN A 672 4.46 -14.23 -35.36
C GLN A 672 3.50 -14.72 -36.46
N LEU A 673 3.57 -14.14 -37.67
CA LEU A 673 2.78 -14.58 -38.83
C LEU A 673 3.10 -16.02 -39.26
N VAL A 674 4.37 -16.44 -39.21
CA VAL A 674 4.76 -17.83 -39.54
C VAL A 674 4.06 -18.82 -38.61
N VAL A 675 3.98 -18.53 -37.30
CA VAL A 675 3.27 -19.39 -36.35
C VAL A 675 1.77 -19.40 -36.61
N GLN A 676 1.16 -18.25 -36.93
CA GLN A 676 -0.28 -18.19 -37.24
C GLN A 676 -0.62 -18.96 -38.53
N ALA A 677 0.16 -18.77 -39.60
CA ALA A 677 -0.05 -19.45 -40.88
C ALA A 677 0.19 -20.97 -40.82
N SER A 678 0.91 -21.46 -39.80
CA SER A 678 1.27 -22.86 -39.63
C SER A 678 0.38 -23.58 -38.61
N ASN A 679 -0.86 -23.11 -38.42
CA ASN A 679 -1.80 -23.64 -37.43
C ASN A 679 -1.21 -23.65 -36.00
N ARG A 680 -0.57 -22.54 -35.61
CA ARG A 680 0.10 -22.36 -34.31
C ARG A 680 1.26 -23.33 -34.06
N ASN A 681 1.97 -23.72 -35.11
CA ASN A 681 3.18 -24.53 -34.98
C ASN A 681 4.37 -23.68 -34.50
N HIS A 682 4.53 -23.62 -33.18
CA HIS A 682 5.59 -22.86 -32.51
C HIS A 682 6.99 -23.42 -32.80
N ALA A 683 7.14 -24.72 -33.09
CA ALA A 683 8.43 -25.31 -33.44
C ALA A 683 8.93 -24.78 -34.80
N LEU A 684 8.04 -24.75 -35.81
CA LEU A 684 8.36 -24.15 -37.11
C LEU A 684 8.66 -22.64 -36.97
N GLY A 685 7.89 -21.94 -36.14
CA GLY A 685 8.16 -20.54 -35.81
C GLY A 685 9.55 -20.33 -35.22
N ALA A 686 10.01 -21.21 -34.33
CA ALA A 686 11.35 -21.16 -33.76
C ALA A 686 12.43 -21.41 -34.83
N GLU A 687 12.26 -22.41 -35.70
CA GLU A 687 13.20 -22.71 -36.79
C GLU A 687 13.39 -21.52 -37.75
N GLU A 688 12.29 -20.91 -38.20
CA GLU A 688 12.34 -19.73 -39.06
C GLU A 688 12.93 -18.51 -38.34
N SER A 689 12.63 -18.34 -37.05
CA SER A 689 13.19 -17.27 -36.24
C SER A 689 14.70 -17.39 -36.08
N ILE A 690 15.23 -18.61 -35.94
CA ILE A 690 16.69 -18.90 -35.92
C ILE A 690 17.34 -18.48 -37.25
N LYS A 691 16.71 -18.79 -38.39
CA LYS A 691 17.20 -18.38 -39.72
C LYS A 691 17.22 -16.85 -39.85
N MET A 692 16.18 -16.16 -39.38
CA MET A 692 16.12 -14.70 -39.39
C MET A 692 17.21 -14.07 -38.50
N LEU A 693 17.40 -14.58 -37.28
CA LEU A 693 18.43 -14.10 -36.35
C LEU A 693 19.87 -14.33 -36.86
N ALA A 694 20.09 -15.35 -37.69
CA ALA A 694 21.38 -15.59 -38.32
C ALA A 694 21.84 -14.41 -39.21
N SER A 695 20.90 -13.68 -39.83
CA SER A 695 21.20 -12.46 -40.61
C SER A 695 21.75 -11.31 -39.76
N PHE A 696 21.52 -11.34 -38.45
CA PHE A 696 22.07 -10.40 -37.46
C PHE A 696 23.35 -10.93 -36.79
N GLY A 697 23.93 -12.03 -37.32
CA GLY A 697 25.11 -12.67 -36.74
C GLY A 697 24.85 -13.52 -35.50
N ILE A 698 23.58 -13.74 -35.12
CA ILE A 698 23.20 -14.60 -33.99
C ILE A 698 22.98 -16.03 -34.49
N ARG A 699 24.01 -16.86 -34.34
CA ARG A 699 23.95 -18.29 -34.68
C ARG A 699 23.51 -19.11 -33.47
N ILE A 700 22.34 -19.75 -33.61
CA ILE A 700 21.76 -20.70 -32.64
C ILE A 700 21.53 -22.03 -33.39
N PRO A 701 21.89 -23.18 -32.81
CA PRO A 701 21.60 -24.48 -33.43
C PRO A 701 20.08 -24.69 -33.58
N LEU A 702 19.63 -25.26 -34.71
CA LEU A 702 18.21 -25.53 -34.97
C LEU A 702 17.59 -26.48 -33.94
N LYS A 703 18.32 -27.52 -33.51
CA LYS A 703 17.92 -28.47 -32.47
C LYS A 703 19.05 -28.64 -31.46
N PRO A 704 19.10 -27.79 -30.40
CA PRO A 704 20.19 -27.85 -29.44
C PRO A 704 20.15 -29.13 -28.59
N SER A 705 21.31 -29.72 -28.37
CA SER A 705 21.51 -30.85 -27.46
C SER A 705 21.84 -30.39 -26.04
N THR A 706 21.84 -31.32 -25.08
CA THR A 706 22.32 -31.05 -23.71
C THR A 706 23.78 -30.58 -23.67
N LYS A 707 24.61 -30.99 -24.64
CA LYS A 707 25.99 -30.52 -24.80
C LYS A 707 26.03 -29.03 -25.18
N ASP A 708 25.14 -28.59 -26.07
CA ASP A 708 25.05 -27.18 -26.47
C ASP A 708 24.64 -26.28 -25.29
N VAL A 709 23.70 -26.75 -24.47
CA VAL A 709 23.32 -26.07 -23.22
C VAL A 709 24.53 -25.96 -22.28
N MET A 710 25.31 -27.04 -22.13
CA MET A 710 26.49 -27.04 -21.26
C MET A 710 27.59 -26.10 -21.77
N ILE A 711 27.83 -26.07 -23.09
CA ILE A 711 28.76 -25.14 -23.74
C ILE A 711 28.33 -23.69 -23.48
N GLU A 712 27.05 -23.38 -23.65
CA GLU A 712 26.53 -22.03 -23.41
C GLU A 712 26.62 -21.64 -21.92
N LYS A 713 26.38 -22.58 -20.99
CA LYS A 713 26.59 -22.35 -19.55
C LYS A 713 28.06 -22.05 -19.22
N LEU A 714 29.00 -22.78 -19.81
CA LEU A 714 30.44 -22.53 -19.62
C LEU A 714 30.85 -21.16 -20.16
N LYS A 715 30.36 -20.78 -21.34
CA LYS A 715 30.59 -19.45 -21.92
C LYS A 715 29.98 -18.33 -21.05
N LEU A 716 28.78 -18.53 -20.52
CA LEU A 716 28.16 -17.57 -19.60
C LEU A 716 28.99 -17.45 -18.31
N ARG A 717 29.42 -18.57 -17.71
CA ARG A 717 30.25 -18.57 -16.50
C ARG A 717 31.58 -17.86 -16.72
N ALA A 718 32.22 -18.07 -17.87
CA ALA A 718 33.45 -17.37 -18.25
C ALA A 718 33.21 -15.85 -18.38
N ALA A 719 32.11 -15.44 -19.00
CA ALA A 719 31.75 -14.02 -19.14
C ALA A 719 31.35 -13.35 -17.80
N LEU A 720 30.70 -14.10 -16.90
CA LEU A 720 30.26 -13.61 -15.59
C LEU A 720 31.44 -13.49 -14.60
N GLY A 721 32.46 -14.34 -14.74
CA GLY A 721 33.61 -14.39 -13.84
C GLY A 721 33.19 -14.73 -12.40
N ARG A 722 33.59 -13.90 -11.43
CA ARG A 722 33.19 -14.02 -10.01
C ARG A 722 31.88 -13.30 -9.67
N LYS A 723 31.25 -12.61 -10.63
CA LYS A 723 30.03 -11.83 -10.40
C LYS A 723 28.83 -12.77 -10.32
N LYS A 724 27.82 -12.42 -9.52
CA LYS A 724 26.54 -13.16 -9.48
C LYS A 724 25.62 -12.70 -10.62
N ILE A 725 24.63 -13.50 -11.00
CA ILE A 725 23.61 -13.10 -12.01
C ILE A 725 22.91 -11.79 -11.61
N SER A 726 22.73 -11.55 -10.31
CA SER A 726 22.20 -10.29 -9.79
C SER A 726 23.01 -9.04 -10.18
N PHE A 727 24.28 -9.19 -10.58
CA PHE A 727 25.08 -8.10 -11.14
C PHE A 727 24.44 -7.52 -12.40
N LEU A 728 23.72 -8.33 -13.18
CA LEU A 728 23.02 -7.87 -14.38
C LEU A 728 22.16 -6.66 -14.05
N ALA A 729 21.42 -6.65 -12.93
CA ALA A 729 20.56 -5.54 -12.55
C ALA A 729 21.27 -4.18 -12.37
N SER A 730 22.58 -4.17 -12.13
CA SER A 730 23.38 -2.96 -11.93
C SER A 730 24.06 -2.42 -13.20
N MET A 731 23.96 -3.12 -14.33
CA MET A 731 24.64 -2.72 -15.57
C MET A 731 23.96 -1.53 -16.27
N HIS A 732 24.61 -0.86 -17.22
CA HIS A 732 23.96 0.19 -18.01
C HIS A 732 22.85 -0.39 -18.90
N VAL A 733 21.89 0.45 -19.30
CA VAL A 733 20.81 0.06 -20.22
C VAL A 733 21.42 -0.09 -21.62
N MET A 734 21.01 -1.15 -22.34
CA MET A 734 21.40 -1.35 -23.74
C MET A 734 20.79 -0.23 -24.59
N GLU A 735 21.61 0.59 -25.24
CA GLU A 735 21.14 1.72 -26.05
C GLU A 735 20.24 1.29 -27.22
N ARG A 736 20.49 0.09 -27.77
CA ARG A 736 19.80 -0.42 -28.97
C ARG A 736 19.42 -1.90 -28.77
N ASP A 737 18.21 -2.16 -28.28
CA ASP A 737 17.79 -3.50 -27.84
C ASP A 737 16.79 -4.21 -28.76
N CYS A 738 16.57 -3.71 -29.97
CA CYS A 738 15.62 -4.26 -30.94
C CYS A 738 15.87 -5.73 -31.31
N ILE A 739 17.14 -6.18 -31.28
CA ILE A 739 17.50 -7.59 -31.50
C ILE A 739 17.04 -8.45 -30.30
N MET A 740 17.07 -7.92 -29.08
CA MET A 740 16.56 -8.62 -27.90
C MET A 740 15.04 -8.84 -27.97
N LYS A 741 14.27 -7.97 -28.65
CA LYS A 741 12.85 -8.21 -28.98
C LYS A 741 12.66 -9.49 -29.80
N LEU A 742 13.55 -9.73 -30.78
CA LEU A 742 13.50 -10.94 -31.62
C LEU A 742 13.96 -12.19 -30.87
N VAL A 743 14.98 -12.05 -30.01
CA VAL A 743 15.46 -13.15 -29.15
C VAL A 743 14.39 -13.57 -28.13
N ASP A 744 13.67 -12.60 -27.57
CA ASP A 744 12.52 -12.86 -26.69
C ASP A 744 11.40 -13.62 -27.40
N GLN A 745 11.02 -13.18 -28.60
CA GLN A 745 10.01 -13.88 -29.41
C GLN A 745 10.42 -15.32 -29.74
N LEU A 746 11.70 -15.57 -30.08
CA LEU A 746 12.23 -16.92 -30.24
C LEU A 746 12.16 -17.73 -28.93
N CYS A 747 12.52 -17.12 -27.80
CA CYS A 747 12.42 -17.78 -26.49
C CYS A 747 10.98 -18.18 -26.18
N HIS A 748 10.02 -17.33 -26.51
CA HIS A 748 8.60 -17.62 -26.36
C HIS A 748 8.19 -18.83 -27.21
N PHE A 749 8.59 -18.88 -28.48
CA PHE A 749 8.31 -20.02 -29.36
C PHE A 749 8.93 -21.33 -28.85
N ALA A 750 10.19 -21.28 -28.41
CA ALA A 750 10.89 -22.44 -27.85
C ALA A 750 10.19 -22.98 -26.59
N THR A 751 9.69 -22.07 -25.73
CA THR A 751 8.96 -22.43 -24.52
C THR A 751 7.60 -23.05 -24.87
N SER A 752 6.86 -22.44 -25.80
CA SER A 752 5.56 -22.94 -26.27
C SER A 752 5.65 -24.26 -27.02
N SER A 753 6.75 -24.52 -27.75
CA SER A 753 7.02 -25.80 -28.39
C SER A 753 7.59 -26.85 -27.43
N HIS A 754 7.72 -26.53 -26.14
CA HIS A 754 8.28 -27.38 -25.10
C HIS A 754 9.74 -27.82 -25.36
N ASP A 755 10.50 -27.05 -26.16
CA ASP A 755 11.92 -27.30 -26.40
C ASP A 755 12.76 -26.65 -25.30
N GLU A 756 13.05 -27.43 -24.26
CA GLU A 756 13.82 -26.98 -23.10
C GLU A 756 15.27 -26.60 -23.45
N ASN A 757 15.90 -27.33 -24.37
CA ASN A 757 17.30 -27.10 -24.72
C ASN A 757 17.42 -25.80 -25.51
N LEU A 758 16.50 -25.55 -26.45
CA LEU A 758 16.45 -24.28 -27.17
C LEU A 758 16.13 -23.12 -26.22
N THR A 759 15.15 -23.27 -25.33
CA THR A 759 14.83 -22.26 -24.32
C THR A 759 16.06 -21.91 -23.47
N ALA A 760 16.81 -22.94 -23.03
CA ALA A 760 18.03 -22.75 -22.26
C ALA A 760 19.13 -22.04 -23.07
N VAL A 761 19.41 -22.49 -24.30
CA VAL A 761 20.43 -21.87 -25.15
C VAL A 761 20.10 -20.41 -25.43
N VAL A 762 18.85 -20.10 -25.78
CA VAL A 762 18.39 -18.74 -26.06
C VAL A 762 18.54 -17.85 -24.82
N ALA A 763 18.11 -18.31 -23.65
CA ALA A 763 18.21 -17.55 -22.41
C ALA A 763 19.67 -17.29 -21.97
N LEU A 764 20.52 -18.31 -22.04
CA LEU A 764 21.96 -18.18 -21.72
C LEU A 764 22.67 -17.24 -22.71
N ARG A 765 22.29 -17.29 -23.99
CA ARG A 765 22.79 -16.38 -25.02
C ARG A 765 22.36 -14.94 -24.75
N ALA A 766 21.08 -14.73 -24.40
CA ALA A 766 20.52 -13.42 -24.07
C ALA A 766 21.23 -12.79 -22.86
N MET A 767 21.51 -13.59 -21.81
CA MET A 767 22.31 -13.16 -20.67
C MET A 767 23.72 -12.72 -21.07
N ARG A 768 24.41 -13.50 -21.91
CA ARG A 768 25.74 -13.16 -22.42
C ARG A 768 25.74 -11.89 -23.27
N MET A 769 24.75 -11.73 -24.15
CA MET A 769 24.59 -10.51 -24.95
C MET A 769 24.41 -9.30 -24.04
N SER A 770 23.64 -9.46 -22.96
CA SER A 770 23.40 -8.41 -21.99
C SER A 770 24.66 -8.06 -21.19
N LEU A 771 25.49 -9.05 -20.84
CA LEU A 771 26.78 -8.81 -20.19
C LEU A 771 27.75 -8.00 -21.06
N LYS A 772 27.66 -8.13 -22.39
CA LYS A 772 28.53 -7.41 -23.33
C LYS A 772 28.01 -6.00 -23.66
N ASN A 773 26.70 -5.86 -23.86
CA ASN A 773 26.11 -4.67 -24.49
C ASN A 773 25.17 -3.86 -23.57
N GLY A 774 25.03 -4.24 -22.29
CA GLY A 774 24.06 -3.64 -21.36
C GLY A 774 22.73 -4.41 -21.29
N ILE A 775 21.85 -4.00 -20.39
CA ILE A 775 20.58 -4.72 -20.11
C ILE A 775 19.48 -4.23 -21.05
N SER A 776 18.72 -5.17 -21.62
CA SER A 776 17.50 -4.88 -22.38
C SER A 776 16.23 -5.04 -21.54
N LYS A 777 15.18 -4.28 -21.87
CA LYS A 777 13.84 -4.42 -21.26
C LYS A 777 13.17 -5.77 -21.54
N TYR A 778 13.63 -6.51 -22.55
CA TYR A 778 13.14 -7.85 -22.91
C TYR A 778 13.84 -8.98 -22.14
N LEU A 779 15.01 -8.73 -21.54
CA LEU A 779 15.75 -9.76 -20.80
C LEU A 779 14.94 -10.40 -19.66
N PRO A 780 14.20 -9.64 -18.82
CA PRO A 780 13.38 -10.23 -17.75
C PRO A 780 12.40 -11.30 -18.24
N GLN A 781 11.80 -11.09 -19.42
CA GLN A 781 10.81 -11.97 -20.05
C GLN A 781 11.43 -13.31 -20.48
N ILE A 782 12.64 -13.24 -21.07
CA ILE A 782 13.46 -14.39 -21.43
C ILE A 782 13.86 -15.19 -20.17
N LEU A 783 14.31 -14.50 -19.12
CA LEU A 783 14.78 -15.15 -17.89
C LEU A 783 13.65 -15.87 -17.16
N ILE A 784 12.45 -15.28 -17.09
CA ILE A 784 11.32 -15.95 -16.43
C ILE A 784 10.84 -17.17 -17.22
N SER A 785 10.87 -17.10 -18.55
CA SER A 785 10.55 -18.23 -19.42
C SER A 785 11.52 -19.40 -19.23
N TYR A 786 12.79 -19.11 -18.89
CA TYR A 786 13.78 -20.12 -18.57
C TYR A 786 13.67 -20.70 -17.15
N ALA A 787 13.13 -19.93 -16.19
CA ALA A 787 12.99 -20.38 -14.80
C ALA A 787 12.01 -21.56 -14.65
N VAL A 788 10.95 -21.61 -15.47
CA VAL A 788 9.93 -22.67 -15.41
C VAL A 788 10.50 -24.06 -15.76
N PRO A 789 11.21 -24.26 -16.90
CA PRO A 789 11.89 -25.53 -17.18
C PRO A 789 12.96 -25.92 -16.15
N LEU A 790 13.64 -24.96 -15.53
CA LEU A 790 14.59 -25.25 -14.46
C LEU A 790 13.89 -25.87 -13.24
N ARG A 791 12.74 -25.33 -12.85
CA ARG A 791 11.91 -25.90 -11.77
C ARG A 791 11.43 -27.30 -12.13
N ARG A 792 10.90 -27.50 -13.34
CA ARG A 792 10.44 -28.80 -13.83
C ARG A 792 11.52 -29.88 -13.73
N ASN A 793 12.76 -29.51 -13.99
CA ASN A 793 13.93 -30.39 -13.92
C ASN A 793 14.57 -30.50 -12.52
N GLY A 794 13.90 -30.03 -11.47
CA GLY A 794 14.37 -30.12 -10.09
C GLY A 794 15.50 -29.14 -9.71
N LYS A 795 15.84 -28.17 -10.58
CA LYS A 795 16.85 -27.13 -10.28
C LYS A 795 16.22 -25.94 -9.58
N LEU A 796 15.66 -26.21 -8.40
CA LEU A 796 14.80 -25.29 -7.67
C LEU A 796 15.55 -24.01 -7.24
N GLU A 797 16.78 -24.13 -6.74
CA GLU A 797 17.58 -22.98 -6.31
C GLU A 797 17.94 -22.06 -7.49
N ASP A 798 18.36 -22.63 -8.62
CA ASP A 798 18.66 -21.88 -9.84
C ASP A 798 17.42 -21.13 -10.36
N ALA A 799 16.26 -21.80 -10.33
CA ALA A 799 14.99 -21.22 -10.75
C ALA A 799 14.57 -20.04 -9.86
N TYR A 800 14.67 -20.19 -8.54
CA TYR A 800 14.39 -19.12 -7.59
C TYR A 800 15.35 -17.93 -7.76
N MET A 801 16.66 -18.19 -7.87
CA MET A 801 17.67 -17.15 -8.02
C MET A 801 17.47 -16.33 -9.31
N LEU A 802 17.06 -16.97 -10.40
CA LEU A 802 16.68 -16.29 -11.63
C LEU A 802 15.44 -15.41 -11.43
N SER A 803 14.37 -15.93 -10.83
CA SER A 803 13.14 -15.15 -10.60
C SER A 803 13.34 -13.99 -9.64
N SER A 804 14.12 -14.14 -8.57
CA SER A 804 14.47 -13.03 -7.67
C SER A 804 15.29 -11.95 -8.41
N SER A 805 16.15 -12.36 -9.33
CA SER A 805 16.88 -11.41 -10.20
C SER A 805 15.93 -10.69 -11.17
N VAL A 806 14.94 -11.39 -11.73
CA VAL A 806 13.89 -10.82 -12.58
C VAL A 806 13.04 -9.80 -11.82
N GLU A 807 12.64 -10.10 -10.59
CA GLU A 807 11.89 -9.17 -9.73
C GLU A 807 12.67 -7.85 -9.52
N THR A 808 13.99 -7.94 -9.33
CA THR A 808 14.85 -6.75 -9.24
C THR A 808 14.93 -5.99 -10.56
N LEU A 809 15.00 -6.70 -11.69
CA LEU A 809 15.05 -6.10 -13.02
C LEU A 809 13.71 -5.43 -13.41
N PHE A 810 12.57 -5.98 -13.00
CA PHE A 810 11.25 -5.38 -13.22
C PHE A 810 11.08 -4.05 -12.49
N LYS A 811 11.75 -3.84 -11.34
CA LYS A 811 11.77 -2.52 -10.68
C LYS A 811 12.44 -1.44 -11.56
N ARG A 812 13.35 -1.83 -12.44
CA ARG A 812 14.07 -0.92 -13.35
C ARG A 812 13.37 -0.78 -14.70
N PHE A 813 12.77 -1.84 -15.19
CA PHE A 813 11.96 -1.84 -16.40
C PHE A 813 10.55 -2.30 -16.05
N PRO A 814 9.70 -1.42 -15.47
CA PRO A 814 8.31 -1.74 -15.19
C PRO A 814 7.66 -2.31 -16.44
N GLN A 815 7.20 -3.55 -16.37
CA GLN A 815 6.56 -4.20 -17.50
C GLN A 815 5.07 -3.97 -17.42
N GLU A 816 4.49 -3.53 -18.53
CA GLU A 816 3.04 -3.41 -18.67
C GLU A 816 2.38 -4.71 -19.13
N ASN A 817 3.16 -5.71 -19.55
CA ASN A 817 2.61 -6.97 -20.04
C ASN A 817 2.21 -7.88 -18.85
N PRO A 818 0.91 -8.12 -18.61
CA PRO A 818 0.44 -8.86 -17.45
C PRO A 818 0.89 -10.33 -17.47
N LYS A 819 1.14 -10.92 -18.65
CA LYS A 819 1.60 -12.31 -18.80
C LYS A 819 2.89 -12.60 -18.04
N PHE A 820 3.85 -11.69 -18.10
CA PHE A 820 5.16 -11.93 -17.50
C PHE A 820 5.15 -11.66 -16.00
N GLN A 821 4.31 -10.74 -15.55
CA GLN A 821 4.03 -10.57 -14.14
C GLN A 821 3.32 -11.82 -13.60
N LEU A 822 2.33 -12.36 -14.32
CA LEU A 822 1.70 -13.64 -13.99
C LEU A 822 2.74 -14.76 -13.88
N LEU A 823 3.58 -14.99 -14.89
CA LEU A 823 4.60 -16.07 -14.85
C LEU A 823 5.60 -15.90 -13.69
N LEU A 824 5.96 -14.67 -13.35
CA LEU A 824 6.84 -14.39 -12.22
C LEU A 824 6.14 -14.68 -10.89
N GLN A 825 4.94 -14.14 -10.72
CA GLN A 825 4.20 -14.14 -9.46
C GLN A 825 3.53 -15.49 -9.18
N SER A 826 3.02 -16.19 -10.19
CA SER A 826 2.41 -17.52 -10.01
C SER A 826 3.45 -18.66 -10.07
N GLY A 827 4.66 -18.36 -10.54
CA GLY A 827 5.73 -19.33 -10.78
C GLY A 827 6.73 -19.45 -9.63
N THR A 828 7.99 -19.20 -9.93
CA THR A 828 9.14 -19.65 -9.13
C THR A 828 9.49 -18.76 -7.93
N LEU A 829 8.88 -17.58 -7.76
CA LEU A 829 9.10 -16.73 -6.58
C LEU A 829 8.60 -17.40 -5.28
N HIS A 830 7.44 -18.07 -5.36
CA HIS A 830 6.84 -18.77 -4.22
C HIS A 830 7.56 -20.07 -3.83
N LEU A 831 8.68 -20.41 -4.48
CA LEU A 831 9.61 -21.39 -3.94
C LEU A 831 10.12 -20.96 -2.55
N LYS A 832 10.29 -19.66 -2.29
CA LYS A 832 10.68 -19.14 -0.97
C LYS A 832 9.81 -17.99 -0.43
N LYS A 833 8.98 -17.34 -1.26
CA LYS A 833 8.03 -16.32 -0.81
C LYS A 833 6.70 -16.93 -0.32
N PRO A 834 6.13 -16.49 0.81
CA PRO A 834 4.83 -16.98 1.29
C PRO A 834 3.70 -16.69 0.30
N PHE A 835 2.71 -17.58 0.19
CA PHE A 835 1.55 -17.36 -0.69
C PHE A 835 0.72 -16.13 -0.29
N HIS A 836 0.44 -15.96 1.00
CA HIS A 836 -0.38 -14.85 1.51
C HIS A 836 0.18 -13.47 1.13
N SER A 837 1.51 -13.33 0.99
CA SER A 837 2.15 -12.06 0.63
C SER A 837 1.84 -11.56 -0.78
N SER A 838 1.25 -12.40 -1.63
CA SER A 838 0.94 -12.06 -3.03
C SER A 838 -0.55 -11.86 -3.29
N VAL A 839 -1.46 -12.14 -2.35
CA VAL A 839 -2.92 -12.05 -2.58
C VAL A 839 -3.32 -10.67 -3.08
N ASP A 840 -2.99 -9.62 -2.32
CA ASP A 840 -3.27 -8.22 -2.69
C ASP A 840 -2.54 -7.81 -3.97
N HIS A 841 -1.35 -8.37 -4.20
CA HIS A 841 -0.60 -8.09 -5.41
C HIS A 841 -1.35 -8.61 -6.65
N PHE A 842 -1.93 -9.80 -6.61
CA PHE A 842 -2.73 -10.33 -7.71
C PHE A 842 -4.03 -9.54 -7.94
N VAL A 843 -4.70 -9.07 -6.89
CA VAL A 843 -5.87 -8.18 -7.01
C VAL A 843 -5.50 -6.86 -7.69
N ASN A 844 -4.38 -6.26 -7.28
CA ASN A 844 -3.86 -5.04 -7.92
C ASN A 844 -3.51 -5.27 -9.40
N LEU A 845 -2.86 -6.40 -9.72
CA LEU A 845 -2.52 -6.73 -11.10
C LEU A 845 -3.76 -6.99 -11.97
N TYR A 846 -4.81 -7.58 -11.39
CA TYR A 846 -6.11 -7.71 -12.05
C TYR A 846 -6.66 -6.34 -12.44
N GLY A 847 -6.70 -5.38 -11.50
CA GLY A 847 -7.15 -4.01 -11.78
C GLY A 847 -6.33 -3.31 -12.87
N VAL A 848 -5.00 -3.47 -12.84
CA VAL A 848 -4.11 -2.94 -13.88
C VAL A 848 -4.36 -3.59 -15.25
N ALA A 849 -4.56 -4.92 -15.29
CA ALA A 849 -4.82 -5.62 -16.54
C ALA A 849 -6.16 -5.20 -17.16
N LEU A 850 -7.20 -4.98 -16.33
CA LEU A 850 -8.49 -4.45 -16.77
C LEU A 850 -8.36 -3.02 -17.30
N ALA A 851 -7.70 -2.12 -16.57
CA ALA A 851 -7.49 -0.74 -17.01
C ALA A 851 -6.73 -0.66 -18.35
N ASN A 852 -5.89 -1.65 -18.64
CA ASN A 852 -5.14 -1.75 -19.89
C ASN A 852 -5.86 -2.57 -20.99
N GLY A 853 -7.13 -2.95 -20.80
CA GLY A 853 -7.91 -3.72 -21.77
C GLY A 853 -7.46 -5.17 -21.99
N ASN A 854 -6.61 -5.73 -21.13
CA ASN A 854 -6.10 -7.10 -21.21
C ASN A 854 -7.02 -8.09 -20.46
N ILE A 855 -8.25 -8.24 -20.95
CA ILE A 855 -9.33 -8.96 -20.27
C ILE A 855 -8.98 -10.41 -19.94
N GLU A 856 -8.44 -11.16 -20.90
CA GLU A 856 -8.05 -12.57 -20.70
C GLU A 856 -7.04 -12.71 -19.54
N TYR A 857 -6.01 -11.86 -19.53
CA TYR A 857 -5.01 -11.90 -18.45
C TYR A 857 -5.55 -11.38 -17.12
N ALA A 858 -6.49 -10.44 -17.13
CA ALA A 858 -7.17 -10.02 -15.91
C ALA A 858 -7.87 -11.22 -15.26
N LEU A 859 -8.68 -11.97 -16.01
CA LEU A 859 -9.36 -13.16 -15.47
C LEU A 859 -8.39 -14.26 -15.02
N ILE A 860 -7.26 -14.44 -15.73
CA ILE A 860 -6.20 -15.36 -15.29
C ILE A 860 -5.52 -14.87 -14.00
N LEU A 861 -5.36 -13.57 -13.79
CA LEU A 861 -4.81 -13.04 -12.54
C LEU A 861 -5.81 -13.21 -11.39
N ALA A 862 -7.08 -12.89 -11.62
CA ALA A 862 -8.17 -13.07 -10.66
C ALA A 862 -8.30 -14.53 -10.21
N MET A 863 -8.21 -15.51 -11.12
CA MET A 863 -8.33 -16.93 -10.74
C MET A 863 -7.23 -17.42 -9.78
N HIS A 864 -6.11 -16.71 -9.65
CA HIS A 864 -5.05 -17.08 -8.70
C HIS A 864 -5.34 -16.61 -7.27
N VAL A 865 -6.18 -15.58 -7.10
CA VAL A 865 -6.51 -15.01 -5.79
C VAL A 865 -7.13 -16.07 -4.88
N PRO A 866 -8.16 -16.83 -5.29
CA PRO A 866 -8.76 -17.86 -4.43
C PRO A 866 -7.78 -19.00 -4.12
N PHE A 867 -6.97 -19.42 -5.09
CA PHE A 867 -5.94 -20.44 -4.86
C PHE A 867 -4.94 -20.01 -3.79
N LEU A 868 -4.46 -18.77 -3.83
CA LEU A 868 -3.52 -18.23 -2.84
C LEU A 868 -4.19 -18.07 -1.47
N HIS A 869 -5.44 -17.59 -1.43
CA HIS A 869 -6.21 -17.40 -0.21
C HIS A 869 -6.42 -18.70 0.55
N TYR A 870 -6.93 -19.72 -0.15
CA TYR A 870 -7.18 -21.05 0.42
C TYR A 870 -5.88 -21.76 0.80
N ALA A 871 -4.86 -21.75 -0.06
CA ALA A 871 -3.57 -22.40 0.25
C ALA A 871 -2.84 -21.77 1.45
N SER A 872 -3.10 -20.49 1.72
CA SER A 872 -2.51 -19.78 2.86
C SER A 872 -3.30 -19.99 4.16
N GLY A 873 -4.54 -20.48 4.10
CA GLY A 873 -5.41 -20.57 5.27
C GLY A 873 -5.89 -19.24 5.80
N LEU A 874 -6.02 -18.23 4.92
CA LEU A 874 -6.52 -16.93 5.32
C LEU A 874 -8.01 -17.03 5.73
N PRO A 875 -8.48 -16.16 6.65
CA PRO A 875 -9.87 -16.17 7.10
C PRO A 875 -10.88 -16.03 5.96
N LEU A 876 -11.94 -16.82 6.03
CA LEU A 876 -13.04 -16.91 5.06
C LEU A 876 -14.08 -15.81 5.33
N THR A 877 -13.65 -14.56 5.19
CA THR A 877 -14.46 -13.37 5.51
C THR A 877 -15.48 -13.03 4.42
N LYS A 878 -16.50 -12.25 4.78
CA LYS A 878 -17.43 -11.63 3.82
C LYS A 878 -16.72 -10.78 2.76
N HIS A 879 -15.59 -10.16 3.10
CA HIS A 879 -14.79 -9.41 2.14
C HIS A 879 -14.25 -10.31 1.02
N PHE A 880 -13.73 -11.49 1.38
CA PHE A 880 -13.25 -12.46 0.41
C PHE A 880 -14.40 -13.03 -0.45
N GLU A 881 -15.56 -13.28 0.14
CA GLU A 881 -16.77 -13.68 -0.60
C GLU A 881 -17.18 -12.61 -1.63
N SER A 882 -17.23 -11.34 -1.22
CA SER A 882 -17.52 -10.21 -2.11
C SER A 882 -16.52 -10.09 -3.26
N GLN A 883 -15.22 -10.33 -3.00
CA GLN A 883 -14.21 -10.38 -4.06
C GLN A 883 -14.48 -11.52 -5.06
N LEU A 884 -14.88 -12.71 -4.60
CA LEU A 884 -15.27 -13.81 -5.48
C LEU A 884 -16.48 -13.43 -6.35
N SER A 885 -17.52 -12.84 -5.75
CA SER A 885 -18.71 -12.38 -6.48
C SER A 885 -18.36 -11.35 -7.56
N MET A 886 -17.47 -10.40 -7.24
CA MET A 886 -16.99 -9.42 -8.21
C MET A 886 -16.28 -10.08 -9.41
N PHE A 887 -15.44 -11.08 -9.17
CA PHE A 887 -14.76 -11.80 -10.25
C PHE A 887 -15.71 -12.64 -11.10
N GLU A 888 -16.68 -13.28 -10.44
CA GLU A 888 -17.74 -14.07 -11.08
C GLU A 888 -18.62 -13.19 -11.97
N GLU A 889 -19.12 -12.07 -11.45
CA GLU A 889 -19.93 -11.12 -12.20
C GLU A 889 -19.16 -10.61 -13.41
N LYS A 890 -17.89 -10.24 -13.24
CA LYS A 890 -17.07 -9.77 -14.35
C LYS A 890 -16.84 -10.84 -15.41
N ALA A 891 -16.55 -12.08 -15.02
CA ALA A 891 -16.40 -13.19 -15.96
C ALA A 891 -17.70 -13.49 -16.72
N THR A 892 -18.85 -13.33 -16.07
CA THR A 892 -20.19 -13.51 -16.63
C THR A 892 -20.52 -12.42 -17.64
N GLN A 893 -20.32 -11.15 -17.28
CA GLN A 893 -20.47 -10.00 -18.19
C GLN A 893 -19.63 -10.14 -19.46
N LEU A 894 -18.45 -10.77 -19.35
CA LEU A 894 -17.51 -10.98 -20.46
C LEU A 894 -17.76 -12.27 -21.26
N GLU A 895 -18.82 -13.02 -20.94
CA GLU A 895 -19.17 -14.29 -21.55
C GLU A 895 -17.99 -15.28 -21.59
N GLN A 896 -17.24 -15.40 -20.49
CA GLN A 896 -16.07 -16.28 -20.40
C GLN A 896 -16.37 -17.56 -19.58
N PRO A 897 -16.99 -18.59 -20.18
CA PRO A 897 -17.62 -19.69 -19.44
C PRO A 897 -16.63 -20.50 -18.58
N ILE A 898 -15.38 -20.64 -19.01
CA ILE A 898 -14.35 -21.37 -18.23
C ILE A 898 -14.04 -20.65 -16.92
N PHE A 899 -13.95 -19.31 -16.94
CA PHE A 899 -13.67 -18.54 -15.74
C PHE A 899 -14.88 -18.46 -14.82
N VAL A 900 -16.09 -18.31 -15.38
CA VAL A 900 -17.34 -18.42 -14.63
C VAL A 900 -17.39 -19.75 -13.88
N ALA A 901 -17.22 -20.88 -14.59
CA ALA A 901 -17.20 -22.20 -13.96
C ALA A 901 -16.19 -22.33 -12.82
N LEU A 902 -14.98 -21.76 -12.96
CA LEU A 902 -13.96 -21.78 -11.91
C LEU A 902 -14.33 -20.90 -10.71
N PHE A 903 -14.82 -19.68 -10.92
CA PHE A 903 -15.22 -18.79 -9.83
C PHE A 903 -16.41 -19.35 -9.06
N ASN A 904 -17.43 -19.87 -9.76
CA ASN A 904 -18.55 -20.58 -9.15
C ASN A 904 -18.05 -21.81 -8.36
N GLY A 905 -17.04 -22.51 -8.88
CA GLY A 905 -16.27 -23.54 -8.17
C GLY A 905 -15.73 -23.11 -6.82
N PHE A 906 -15.03 -21.98 -6.79
CA PHE A 906 -14.44 -21.42 -5.56
C PHE A 906 -15.49 -20.87 -4.60
N HIS A 907 -16.56 -20.27 -5.13
CA HIS A 907 -17.65 -19.72 -4.37
C HIS A 907 -18.45 -20.83 -3.68
N GLN A 908 -18.78 -21.90 -4.41
CA GLN A 908 -19.41 -23.07 -3.81
C GLN A 908 -18.51 -23.73 -2.77
N PHE A 909 -17.21 -23.87 -3.05
CA PHE A 909 -16.26 -24.39 -2.06
C PHE A 909 -16.22 -23.56 -0.77
N LEU A 910 -16.35 -22.23 -0.85
CA LEU A 910 -16.49 -21.37 0.32
C LEU A 910 -17.77 -21.68 1.11
N HIS A 911 -18.91 -21.77 0.42
CA HIS A 911 -20.20 -22.10 1.04
C HIS A 911 -20.19 -23.48 1.70
N ASN A 912 -19.52 -24.47 1.08
CA ASN A 912 -19.32 -25.79 1.66
C ASN A 912 -18.55 -25.74 2.98
N LEU A 913 -17.54 -24.88 3.11
CA LEU A 913 -16.78 -24.69 4.35
C LEU A 913 -17.60 -23.94 5.41
N GLN A 914 -18.41 -22.96 5.01
CA GLN A 914 -19.28 -22.18 5.90
C GLN A 914 -20.54 -22.93 6.33
N GLY A 915 -20.87 -24.05 5.69
CA GLY A 915 -22.09 -24.83 6.00
C GLY A 915 -23.35 -24.33 5.31
N ASN A 916 -23.22 -23.49 4.28
CA ASN A 916 -24.33 -22.98 3.45
C ASN A 916 -24.68 -23.96 2.32
N CYS A 917 -24.68 -25.27 2.60
CA CYS A 917 -24.96 -26.31 1.60
C CYS A 917 -25.58 -27.55 2.24
N SER A 918 -26.27 -28.38 1.44
CA SER A 918 -26.85 -29.64 1.91
C SER A 918 -25.82 -30.75 2.11
N ASN A 919 -24.82 -30.86 1.22
CA ASN A 919 -23.74 -31.84 1.30
C ASN A 919 -22.37 -31.16 1.19
N PRO A 920 -21.57 -31.08 2.26
CA PRO A 920 -20.29 -30.38 2.26
C PRO A 920 -19.22 -31.05 1.38
N LEU A 921 -19.43 -32.27 0.89
CA LEU A 921 -18.46 -33.03 0.07
C LEU A 921 -18.68 -32.89 -1.45
N GLU A 922 -19.80 -32.29 -1.85
CA GLU A 922 -20.19 -32.09 -3.23
C GLU A 922 -20.21 -30.61 -3.59
N LEU A 923 -19.69 -30.27 -4.78
CA LEU A 923 -19.81 -28.92 -5.33
C LEU A 923 -21.17 -28.77 -6.02
N ASN A 924 -22.22 -28.82 -5.19
CA ASN A 924 -23.60 -28.74 -5.62
C ASN A 924 -24.40 -27.90 -4.60
N GLY A 925 -24.78 -26.69 -5.01
CA GLY A 925 -25.47 -25.72 -4.19
C GLY A 925 -25.88 -24.49 -4.99
N GLU A 926 -26.14 -23.38 -4.32
CA GLU A 926 -26.66 -22.15 -4.94
C GLU A 926 -25.71 -21.56 -5.98
N ALA A 927 -24.39 -21.65 -5.75
CA ALA A 927 -23.40 -21.08 -6.66
C ALA A 927 -23.11 -21.97 -7.89
N MET A 928 -23.32 -23.29 -7.79
CA MET A 928 -23.09 -24.20 -8.92
C MET A 928 -23.68 -25.60 -8.77
N ASN A 929 -23.80 -26.28 -9.93
CA ASN A 929 -23.93 -27.73 -10.03
C ASN A 929 -22.76 -28.32 -10.85
N GLU A 930 -21.91 -29.18 -10.24
CA GLU A 930 -20.74 -29.78 -10.90
C GLU A 930 -21.11 -30.55 -12.19
N ALA A 931 -22.18 -31.35 -12.17
CA ALA A 931 -22.55 -32.19 -13.32
C ALA A 931 -23.03 -31.37 -14.52
N GLU A 932 -23.83 -30.35 -14.25
CA GLU A 932 -24.33 -29.40 -15.26
C GLU A 932 -23.18 -28.62 -15.91
N ILE A 933 -22.31 -28.00 -15.10
CA ILE A 933 -21.18 -27.22 -15.62
C ILE A 933 -20.22 -28.09 -16.45
N LEU A 934 -19.93 -29.31 -15.98
CA LEU A 934 -19.08 -30.24 -16.74
C LEU A 934 -19.71 -30.73 -18.04
N GLY A 935 -21.05 -30.73 -18.14
CA GLY A 935 -21.79 -31.05 -19.36
C GLY A 935 -21.56 -30.05 -20.49
N HIS A 936 -21.21 -28.80 -20.15
CA HIS A 936 -20.98 -27.73 -21.12
C HIS A 936 -19.56 -27.68 -21.70
N PHE A 937 -18.63 -28.51 -21.21
CA PHE A 937 -17.24 -28.52 -21.66
C PHE A 937 -16.83 -29.84 -22.32
N GLU A 938 -15.96 -29.74 -23.33
CA GLU A 938 -15.34 -30.88 -24.00
C GLU A 938 -13.80 -30.78 -24.02
N GLY A 939 -13.14 -31.89 -24.35
CA GLY A 939 -11.69 -31.94 -24.55
C GLY A 939 -10.86 -31.42 -23.37
N ASN A 940 -9.91 -30.53 -23.68
CA ASN A 940 -8.95 -30.01 -22.70
C ASN A 940 -9.63 -29.14 -21.62
N SER A 941 -10.62 -28.33 -21.98
CA SER A 941 -11.35 -27.48 -21.02
C SER A 941 -12.05 -28.32 -19.96
N ARG A 942 -12.74 -29.40 -20.39
CA ARG A 942 -13.35 -30.36 -19.46
C ARG A 942 -12.32 -31.00 -18.55
N SER A 943 -11.18 -31.44 -19.10
CA SER A 943 -10.12 -32.07 -18.31
C SER A 943 -9.51 -31.13 -17.25
N MET A 944 -9.29 -29.85 -17.58
CA MET A 944 -8.77 -28.87 -16.62
C MET A 944 -9.76 -28.57 -15.50
N THR A 945 -11.03 -28.34 -15.83
CA THR A 945 -12.11 -28.11 -14.85
C THR A 945 -12.30 -29.34 -13.96
N LEU A 946 -12.25 -30.55 -14.54
CA LEU A 946 -12.32 -31.80 -13.80
C LEU A 946 -11.19 -31.93 -12.77
N ARG A 947 -9.96 -31.54 -13.12
CA ARG A 947 -8.83 -31.54 -12.18
C ARG A 947 -9.09 -30.57 -11.02
N ASP A 948 -9.50 -29.34 -11.32
CA ASP A 948 -9.58 -28.28 -10.31
C ASP A 948 -10.70 -28.54 -9.31
N PHE A 949 -11.88 -28.94 -9.78
CA PHE A 949 -12.98 -29.39 -8.92
C PHE A 949 -12.62 -30.63 -8.12
N GLY A 950 -11.85 -31.55 -8.71
CA GLY A 950 -11.34 -32.73 -8.00
C GLY A 950 -10.44 -32.36 -6.81
N VAL A 951 -9.63 -31.30 -6.94
CA VAL A 951 -8.79 -30.80 -5.84
C VAL A 951 -9.63 -30.14 -4.75
N LEU A 952 -10.63 -29.34 -5.11
CA LEU A 952 -11.56 -28.73 -4.15
C LEU A 952 -12.32 -29.81 -3.36
N ARG A 953 -12.87 -30.82 -4.04
CA ARG A 953 -13.55 -31.94 -3.39
C ARG A 953 -12.63 -32.79 -2.52
N LEU A 954 -11.39 -33.04 -2.97
CA LEU A 954 -10.40 -33.72 -2.14
C LEU A 954 -10.05 -32.91 -0.88
N THR A 955 -10.00 -31.59 -0.99
CA THR A 955 -9.75 -30.68 0.13
C THR A 955 -10.90 -30.77 1.14
N LEU A 956 -12.16 -30.69 0.68
CA LEU A 956 -13.35 -30.89 1.51
C LEU A 956 -13.31 -32.27 2.19
N ALA A 957 -13.03 -33.34 1.44
CA ALA A 957 -12.93 -34.69 1.99
C ALA A 957 -11.86 -34.80 3.08
N CYS A 958 -10.71 -34.15 2.90
CA CYS A 958 -9.64 -34.09 3.90
C CYS A 958 -10.06 -33.34 5.16
N ILE A 959 -10.77 -32.22 5.03
CA ILE A 959 -11.24 -31.40 6.15
C ILE A 959 -12.38 -32.12 6.90
N PHE A 960 -13.37 -32.64 6.19
CA PHE A 960 -14.54 -33.34 6.77
C PHE A 960 -14.26 -34.81 7.13
N ASP A 961 -13.05 -35.31 6.88
CA ASP A 961 -12.57 -36.66 7.20
C ASP A 961 -13.36 -37.79 6.50
N ASP A 962 -13.77 -37.58 5.25
CA ASP A 962 -14.50 -38.58 4.47
C ASP A 962 -13.59 -39.43 3.57
N THR A 963 -13.36 -40.67 3.99
CA THR A 963 -12.46 -41.59 3.27
C THR A 963 -12.98 -42.04 1.90
N GLY A 964 -14.30 -42.11 1.70
CA GLY A 964 -14.90 -42.51 0.43
C GLY A 964 -14.59 -41.51 -0.69
N THR A 965 -14.84 -40.23 -0.44
CA THR A 965 -14.52 -39.14 -1.36
C THR A 965 -13.02 -38.98 -1.56
N MET A 966 -12.19 -39.19 -0.52
CA MET A 966 -10.73 -39.20 -0.69
C MET A 966 -10.29 -40.25 -1.72
N ILE A 967 -10.79 -41.48 -1.64
CA ILE A 967 -10.45 -42.55 -2.60
C ILE A 967 -10.89 -42.15 -4.02
N ALA A 968 -12.14 -41.72 -4.17
CA ALA A 968 -12.68 -41.32 -5.48
C ALA A 968 -11.89 -40.17 -6.11
N MET A 969 -11.51 -39.15 -5.33
CA MET A 969 -10.77 -38.00 -5.85
C MET A 969 -9.29 -38.33 -6.10
N LEU A 970 -8.65 -39.20 -5.30
CA LEU A 970 -7.31 -39.70 -5.62
C LEU A 970 -7.31 -40.49 -6.93
N ASP A 971 -8.33 -41.32 -7.18
CA ASP A 971 -8.49 -42.07 -8.42
C ASP A 971 -8.67 -41.14 -9.63
N ARG A 972 -9.49 -40.09 -9.48
CA ARG A 972 -9.68 -39.04 -10.50
C ARG A 972 -8.39 -38.26 -10.77
N LEU A 973 -7.62 -37.94 -9.73
CA LEU A 973 -6.45 -37.06 -9.84
C LEU A 973 -5.15 -37.79 -10.26
N LYS A 974 -5.08 -39.12 -10.16
CA LYS A 974 -3.85 -39.89 -10.43
C LYS A 974 -3.34 -39.79 -11.88
N SER A 975 -4.24 -39.51 -12.83
CA SER A 975 -3.92 -39.37 -14.26
C SER A 975 -3.24 -38.04 -14.61
N TYR A 976 -3.32 -37.05 -13.72
CA TYR A 976 -2.75 -35.72 -13.94
C TYR A 976 -1.30 -35.66 -13.44
N PRO A 977 -0.39 -35.01 -14.19
CA PRO A 977 0.99 -34.82 -13.74
C PRO A 977 1.01 -33.95 -12.48
N LEU A 978 1.87 -34.28 -11.51
CA LEU A 978 1.99 -33.51 -10.25
C LEU A 978 2.54 -32.09 -10.48
N PHE A 979 3.40 -31.91 -11.48
CA PHE A 979 3.90 -30.59 -11.87
C PHE A 979 2.76 -29.77 -12.46
N ASP A 980 2.64 -28.52 -12.03
CA ASP A 980 1.77 -27.51 -12.63
C ASP A 980 2.54 -26.20 -12.74
N ALA A 981 2.36 -25.42 -13.81
CA ALA A 981 3.17 -24.22 -14.03
C ALA A 981 2.97 -23.18 -12.90
N PRO A 982 1.74 -22.90 -12.44
CA PRO A 982 1.49 -22.16 -11.20
C PRO A 982 1.80 -23.03 -9.98
N ILE A 983 2.79 -22.62 -9.19
CA ILE A 983 3.27 -23.41 -8.06
C ILE A 983 2.23 -23.57 -6.95
N VAL A 984 1.34 -22.58 -6.76
CA VAL A 984 0.27 -22.67 -5.75
C VAL A 984 -0.69 -23.82 -6.06
N ARG A 985 -1.06 -24.02 -7.33
CA ARG A 985 -1.96 -25.11 -7.76
C ARG A 985 -1.31 -26.47 -7.58
N GLU A 986 -0.03 -26.58 -7.98
CA GLU A 986 0.79 -27.77 -7.73
C GLU A 986 0.87 -28.07 -6.23
N HIS A 987 1.18 -27.07 -5.42
CA HIS A 987 1.35 -27.19 -3.97
C HIS A 987 0.07 -27.63 -3.27
N THR A 988 -1.06 -26.97 -3.54
CA THR A 988 -2.36 -27.31 -2.95
C THR A 988 -2.77 -28.73 -3.30
N ARG A 989 -2.68 -29.11 -4.58
CA ARG A 989 -2.99 -30.47 -5.03
C ARG A 989 -2.12 -31.51 -4.34
N MET A 990 -0.80 -31.33 -4.32
CA MET A 990 0.11 -32.26 -3.65
C MET A 990 -0.13 -32.32 -2.14
N THR A 991 -0.49 -31.21 -1.50
CA THR A 991 -0.79 -31.16 -0.06
C THR A 991 -1.93 -32.11 0.28
N TYR A 992 -3.09 -31.94 -0.35
CA TYR A 992 -4.27 -32.76 -0.04
C TYR A 992 -4.19 -34.18 -0.59
N MET A 993 -3.52 -34.41 -1.73
CA MET A 993 -3.21 -35.77 -2.19
C MET A 993 -2.29 -36.49 -1.20
N GLY A 994 -1.30 -35.79 -0.64
CA GLY A 994 -0.39 -36.34 0.36
C GLY A 994 -1.09 -36.67 1.68
N ILE A 995 -1.93 -35.76 2.18
CA ILE A 995 -2.75 -35.97 3.39
C ILE A 995 -3.65 -37.20 3.21
N ALA A 996 -4.47 -37.21 2.15
CA ALA A 996 -5.39 -38.32 1.88
C ALA A 996 -4.65 -39.65 1.70
N ALA A 997 -3.56 -39.68 0.92
CA ALA A 997 -2.81 -40.90 0.66
C ALA A 997 -2.12 -41.46 1.93
N LEU A 998 -1.65 -40.60 2.84
CA LEU A 998 -1.06 -41.04 4.10
C LEU A 998 -2.11 -41.48 5.13
N ILE A 999 -3.28 -40.84 5.18
CA ILE A 999 -4.41 -41.28 6.02
C ILE A 999 -4.90 -42.66 5.52
N LEU A 1000 -5.22 -42.77 4.23
CA LEU A 1000 -5.71 -44.02 3.63
C LEU A 1000 -4.65 -45.13 3.65
N GLY A 1001 -3.37 -44.80 3.45
CA GLY A 1001 -2.28 -45.78 3.48
C GLY A 1001 -2.05 -46.42 4.86
N ARG A 1002 -2.67 -45.89 5.91
CA ARG A 1002 -2.64 -46.47 7.26
C ARG A 1002 -3.83 -47.37 7.56
N THR A 1003 -5.00 -47.08 6.97
CA THR A 1003 -6.24 -47.82 7.19
C THR A 1003 -6.50 -48.87 6.11
N SER A 1004 -6.05 -48.64 4.88
CA SER A 1004 -6.21 -49.51 3.72
C SER A 1004 -5.05 -50.50 3.55
N LYS A 1005 -5.35 -51.66 2.95
CA LYS A 1005 -4.34 -52.66 2.51
C LYS A 1005 -3.67 -52.29 1.18
N ASP A 1006 -4.16 -51.26 0.49
CA ASP A 1006 -3.63 -50.85 -0.81
C ASP A 1006 -2.25 -50.17 -0.68
N LYS A 1007 -1.24 -50.77 -1.31
CA LYS A 1007 0.14 -50.27 -1.31
C LYS A 1007 0.31 -49.02 -2.17
N GLU A 1008 -0.63 -48.71 -3.07
CA GLU A 1008 -0.55 -47.53 -3.95
C GLU A 1008 -0.63 -46.23 -3.15
N PHE A 1009 -1.54 -46.13 -2.17
CA PHE A 1009 -1.66 -44.96 -1.30
C PHE A 1009 -0.36 -44.68 -0.53
N LYS A 1010 0.25 -45.73 0.03
CA LYS A 1010 1.53 -45.59 0.75
C LYS A 1010 2.65 -45.09 -0.17
N ARG A 1011 2.73 -45.61 -1.41
CA ARG A 1011 3.72 -45.16 -2.40
C ARG A 1011 3.51 -43.70 -2.80
N LEU A 1012 2.25 -43.30 -3.04
CA LEU A 1012 1.90 -41.94 -3.40
C LEU A 1012 2.24 -40.96 -2.26
N GLY A 1013 1.83 -41.28 -1.03
CA GLY A 1013 2.12 -40.47 0.16
C GLY A 1013 3.62 -40.30 0.39
N GLN A 1014 4.41 -41.37 0.27
CA GLN A 1014 5.88 -41.30 0.39
C GLN A 1014 6.54 -40.48 -0.71
N LYS A 1015 6.05 -40.58 -1.95
CA LYS A 1015 6.55 -39.77 -3.08
C LYS A 1015 6.32 -38.28 -2.82
N ILE A 1016 5.10 -37.89 -2.44
CA ILE A 1016 4.75 -36.50 -2.15
C ILE A 1016 5.52 -35.97 -0.93
N LEU A 1017 5.63 -36.78 0.13
CA LEU A 1017 6.42 -36.42 1.31
C LEU A 1017 7.88 -36.13 0.97
N LYS A 1018 8.48 -36.91 0.06
CA LYS A 1018 9.84 -36.67 -0.43
C LYS A 1018 9.93 -35.33 -1.17
N THR A 1019 8.97 -35.02 -2.04
CA THR A 1019 8.93 -33.73 -2.76
C THR A 1019 8.85 -32.55 -1.78
N PHE A 1020 7.96 -32.60 -0.78
CA PHE A 1020 7.85 -31.54 0.23
C PHE A 1020 9.11 -31.43 1.11
N LYS A 1021 9.81 -32.54 1.36
CA LYS A 1021 11.12 -32.51 2.02
C LYS A 1021 12.15 -31.73 1.19
N GLU A 1022 12.25 -32.02 -0.12
CA GLU A 1022 13.18 -31.33 -1.02
C GLU A 1022 12.88 -29.82 -1.11
N LEU A 1023 11.60 -29.44 -1.12
CA LEU A 1023 11.16 -28.03 -1.06
C LEU A 1023 11.48 -27.38 0.30
N ASN A 1024 11.33 -28.11 1.40
CA ASN A 1024 11.71 -27.63 2.72
C ASN A 1024 13.23 -27.43 2.84
N ASP A 1025 14.04 -28.33 2.27
CA ASP A 1025 15.50 -28.28 2.34
C ASP A 1025 16.10 -27.05 1.62
N ILE A 1026 15.42 -26.52 0.60
CA ILE A 1026 15.81 -25.25 -0.05
C ILE A 1026 15.31 -23.99 0.68
N GLY A 1027 14.58 -24.15 1.79
CA GLY A 1027 14.05 -23.06 2.61
C GLY A 1027 12.70 -22.52 2.15
N SER A 1028 11.83 -23.37 1.57
CA SER A 1028 10.48 -22.96 1.22
C SER A 1028 9.60 -22.73 2.45
N LYS A 1029 9.05 -21.52 2.58
CA LYS A 1029 8.12 -21.15 3.66
C LYS A 1029 6.77 -21.86 3.54
N ASN A 1030 6.29 -22.09 2.31
CA ASN A 1030 5.00 -22.74 2.08
C ASN A 1030 5.08 -24.26 2.30
N ALA A 1031 6.20 -24.88 1.90
CA ALA A 1031 6.36 -26.33 1.95
C ALA A 1031 6.65 -26.87 3.35
N ARG A 1032 7.25 -26.05 4.22
CA ARG A 1032 7.70 -26.49 5.56
C ARG A 1032 6.54 -26.89 6.48
N PRO A 1033 5.46 -26.09 6.65
CA PRO A 1033 4.28 -26.51 7.39
C PRO A 1033 3.69 -27.80 6.85
N VAL A 1034 3.49 -27.89 5.53
CA VAL A 1034 2.93 -29.08 4.88
C VAL A 1034 3.81 -30.32 5.09
N TYR A 1035 5.13 -30.19 4.94
CA TYR A 1035 6.07 -31.28 5.19
C TYR A 1035 5.91 -31.83 6.62
N LEU A 1036 5.79 -30.95 7.61
CA LEU A 1036 5.60 -31.36 9.00
C LEU A 1036 4.23 -32.00 9.23
N CYS A 1037 3.16 -31.48 8.61
CA CYS A 1037 1.83 -32.12 8.63
C CYS A 1037 1.88 -33.55 8.07
N LEU A 1038 2.47 -33.73 6.89
CA LEU A 1038 2.62 -35.05 6.26
C LEU A 1038 3.45 -36.00 7.13
N ARG A 1039 4.53 -35.50 7.76
CA ARG A 1039 5.33 -36.29 8.72
C ARG A 1039 4.56 -36.65 9.98
N ALA A 1040 3.69 -35.77 10.46
CA ALA A 1040 2.84 -36.04 11.62
C ALA A 1040 1.81 -37.14 11.33
N ILE A 1041 1.19 -37.11 10.14
CA ILE A 1041 0.28 -38.16 9.69
C ILE A 1041 1.01 -39.50 9.51
N GLU A 1042 2.21 -39.47 8.90
CA GLU A 1042 3.01 -40.68 8.66
C GLU A 1042 3.48 -41.33 9.97
N LYS A 1043 4.06 -40.53 10.88
CA LYS A 1043 4.60 -41.05 12.15
C LYS A 1043 3.51 -41.39 13.16
N HIS A 1044 2.43 -40.61 13.15
CA HIS A 1044 1.31 -40.71 14.08
C HIS A 1044 1.76 -40.75 15.55
N THR A 1045 2.42 -39.68 15.98
CA THR A 1045 2.87 -39.50 17.37
C THR A 1045 2.56 -38.08 17.81
N ILE A 1046 2.23 -37.87 19.09
CA ILE A 1046 1.90 -36.55 19.66
C ILE A 1046 2.99 -35.52 19.33
N LYS A 1047 4.26 -35.86 19.60
CA LYS A 1047 5.42 -34.98 19.32
C LYS A 1047 5.51 -34.53 17.85
N ALA A 1048 5.09 -35.38 16.91
CA ALA A 1048 5.09 -35.02 15.50
C ALA A 1048 3.93 -34.08 15.17
N TYR A 1049 2.74 -34.29 15.74
CA TYR A 1049 1.60 -33.39 15.61
C TYR A 1049 1.86 -32.03 16.25
N GLU A 1050 2.38 -31.97 17.48
CA GLU A 1050 2.74 -30.72 18.16
C GLU A 1050 3.71 -29.87 17.33
N LYS A 1051 4.71 -30.51 16.74
CA LYS A 1051 5.67 -29.83 15.86
C LYS A 1051 5.00 -29.26 14.61
N ALA A 1052 4.09 -30.00 14.00
CA ALA A 1052 3.33 -29.54 12.84
C ALA A 1052 2.38 -28.40 13.20
N ILE A 1053 1.61 -28.53 14.29
CA ILE A 1053 0.67 -27.52 14.79
C ILE A 1053 1.40 -26.21 15.09
N ARG A 1054 2.54 -26.27 15.78
CA ARG A 1054 3.35 -25.09 16.11
C ARG A 1054 3.81 -24.35 14.85
N GLU A 1055 4.29 -25.08 13.85
CA GLU A 1055 4.75 -24.48 12.60
C GLU A 1055 3.58 -23.89 11.79
N CYS A 1056 2.45 -24.60 11.68
CA CYS A 1056 1.26 -24.08 11.00
C CYS A 1056 0.73 -22.80 11.67
N ARG A 1057 0.74 -22.73 13.02
CA ARG A 1057 0.38 -21.51 13.74
C ARG A 1057 1.39 -20.38 13.51
N PHE A 1058 2.69 -20.69 13.46
CA PHE A 1058 3.73 -19.70 13.19
C PHE A 1058 3.59 -19.07 11.79
N GLU A 1059 3.27 -19.86 10.77
CA GLU A 1059 3.01 -19.38 9.40
C GLU A 1059 1.54 -18.99 9.16
N ASN A 1060 0.72 -18.91 10.21
CA ASN A 1060 -0.70 -18.54 10.21
C ASN A 1060 -1.60 -19.38 9.26
N MET A 1061 -1.26 -20.65 9.04
CA MET A 1061 -2.05 -21.60 8.25
C MET A 1061 -3.12 -22.27 9.12
N LEU A 1062 -4.19 -21.53 9.42
CA LEU A 1062 -5.25 -21.94 10.35
C LEU A 1062 -5.86 -23.30 10.01
N HIS A 1063 -6.24 -23.49 8.74
CA HIS A 1063 -6.80 -24.73 8.22
C HIS A 1063 -5.95 -25.99 8.52
N LEU A 1064 -4.64 -25.95 8.26
CA LEU A 1064 -3.75 -27.08 8.53
C LEU A 1064 -3.52 -27.28 10.02
N ALA A 1065 -3.40 -26.20 10.80
CA ALA A 1065 -3.30 -26.28 12.25
C ALA A 1065 -4.55 -26.95 12.84
N ALA A 1066 -5.75 -26.57 12.40
CA ALA A 1066 -7.01 -27.17 12.80
C ALA A 1066 -7.07 -28.66 12.47
N MET A 1067 -6.74 -29.03 11.22
CA MET A 1067 -6.69 -30.43 10.79
C MET A 1067 -5.69 -31.26 11.60
N MET A 1068 -4.50 -30.73 11.91
CA MET A 1068 -3.52 -31.49 12.70
C MET A 1068 -3.95 -31.65 14.17
N ASN A 1069 -4.58 -30.63 14.76
CA ASN A 1069 -5.18 -30.75 16.09
C ASN A 1069 -6.29 -31.81 16.07
N GLU A 1070 -7.18 -31.80 15.08
CA GLU A 1070 -8.27 -32.77 14.94
C GLU A 1070 -7.74 -34.20 14.81
N GLN A 1071 -6.74 -34.43 13.95
CA GLN A 1071 -6.13 -35.75 13.75
C GLN A 1071 -5.39 -36.25 15.00
N CYS A 1072 -4.72 -35.36 15.74
CA CYS A 1072 -4.09 -35.69 17.02
C CYS A 1072 -5.14 -36.04 18.09
N GLY A 1073 -6.21 -35.25 18.19
CA GLY A 1073 -7.33 -35.53 19.10
C GLY A 1073 -7.97 -36.89 18.80
N LYS A 1074 -8.31 -37.18 17.53
CA LYS A 1074 -8.87 -38.48 17.11
C LYS A 1074 -7.94 -39.67 17.42
N MET A 1075 -6.63 -39.50 17.30
CA MET A 1075 -5.65 -40.51 17.70
C MET A 1075 -5.74 -40.80 19.19
N LEU A 1076 -5.70 -39.75 20.02
CA LEU A 1076 -5.74 -39.86 21.48
C LEU A 1076 -7.05 -40.47 22.00
N MET A 1077 -8.18 -40.14 21.35
CA MET A 1077 -9.47 -40.75 21.67
C MET A 1077 -9.46 -42.27 21.40
N LYS A 1078 -8.75 -42.73 20.35
CA LYS A 1078 -8.57 -44.17 20.08
C LYS A 1078 -7.59 -44.84 21.06
N GLU A 1079 -6.62 -44.09 21.58
CA GLU A 1079 -5.65 -44.54 22.60
C GLU A 1079 -6.20 -44.42 24.03
N GLN A 1080 -7.51 -44.17 24.21
CA GLN A 1080 -8.18 -44.03 25.51
C GLN A 1080 -7.68 -42.87 26.38
N SER A 1081 -7.00 -41.88 25.80
CA SER A 1081 -6.55 -40.65 26.47
C SER A 1081 -7.55 -39.52 26.22
N TYR A 1082 -8.74 -39.63 26.81
CA TYR A 1082 -9.90 -38.79 26.49
C TYR A 1082 -9.71 -37.30 26.81
N ASP A 1083 -9.19 -36.96 27.98
CA ASP A 1083 -9.04 -35.55 28.41
C ASP A 1083 -8.12 -34.78 27.46
N LEU A 1084 -6.92 -35.33 27.22
CA LEU A 1084 -5.96 -34.75 26.28
C LEU A 1084 -6.52 -34.76 24.85
N GLY A 1085 -7.24 -35.81 24.45
CA GLY A 1085 -7.91 -35.86 23.15
C GLY A 1085 -8.92 -34.74 22.95
N MET A 1086 -9.73 -34.43 23.97
CA MET A 1086 -10.71 -33.35 23.94
C MET A 1086 -10.06 -31.96 23.93
N GLU A 1087 -8.92 -31.77 24.58
CA GLU A 1087 -8.16 -30.50 24.48
C GLU A 1087 -7.75 -30.21 23.03
N TYR A 1088 -7.18 -31.20 22.33
CA TYR A 1088 -6.82 -31.06 20.92
C TYR A 1088 -8.04 -30.86 20.01
N LEU A 1089 -9.16 -31.57 20.27
CA LEU A 1089 -10.39 -31.37 19.51
C LEU A 1089 -11.01 -29.98 19.74
N GLY A 1090 -10.97 -29.47 20.96
CA GLY A 1090 -11.40 -28.11 21.31
C GLY A 1090 -10.54 -27.05 20.62
N ALA A 1091 -9.21 -27.23 20.61
CA ALA A 1091 -8.30 -26.35 19.88
C ALA A 1091 -8.54 -26.38 18.36
N ALA A 1092 -8.84 -27.55 17.78
CA ALA A 1092 -9.22 -27.66 16.37
C ALA A 1092 -10.52 -26.90 16.07
N LEU A 1093 -11.53 -27.03 16.93
CA LEU A 1093 -12.82 -26.37 16.79
C LEU A 1093 -12.67 -24.83 16.77
N TRP A 1094 -11.85 -24.27 17.67
CA TRP A 1094 -11.53 -22.84 17.66
C TRP A 1094 -10.81 -22.41 16.38
N LEU A 1095 -9.82 -23.16 15.93
CA LEU A 1095 -9.08 -22.82 14.71
C LEU A 1095 -9.96 -22.90 13.44
N TYR A 1096 -10.88 -23.86 13.36
CA TYR A 1096 -11.86 -23.90 12.25
C TYR A 1096 -12.82 -22.72 12.30
N ARG A 1097 -13.25 -22.30 13.49
CA ARG A 1097 -14.10 -21.11 13.68
C ARG A 1097 -13.37 -19.82 13.28
N ASP A 1098 -12.15 -19.62 13.75
CA ASP A 1098 -11.33 -18.44 13.42
C ASP A 1098 -11.00 -18.39 11.92
N TRP A 1099 -10.88 -19.57 11.29
CA TRP A 1099 -10.74 -19.65 9.84
C TRP A 1099 -12.04 -19.32 9.08
N GLY A 1100 -13.22 -19.50 9.69
CA GLY A 1100 -14.53 -19.30 9.07
C GLY A 1100 -15.13 -20.56 8.44
N ALA A 1101 -14.66 -21.76 8.83
CA ALA A 1101 -15.17 -23.04 8.37
C ALA A 1101 -16.32 -23.56 9.26
N ASP A 1102 -17.41 -22.79 9.35
CA ASP A 1102 -18.52 -23.05 10.26
C ASP A 1102 -19.23 -24.40 10.01
N GLY A 1103 -19.30 -24.87 8.75
CA GLY A 1103 -19.84 -26.18 8.41
C GLY A 1103 -19.04 -27.31 9.06
N LYS A 1104 -17.71 -27.16 9.13
CA LYS A 1104 -16.84 -28.12 9.82
C LYS A 1104 -17.00 -28.04 11.34
N VAL A 1105 -17.17 -26.83 11.89
CA VAL A 1105 -17.45 -26.63 13.32
C VAL A 1105 -18.74 -27.35 13.73
N GLN A 1106 -19.81 -27.22 12.93
CA GLN A 1106 -21.08 -27.91 13.16
C GLN A 1106 -20.93 -29.43 13.13
N GLN A 1107 -20.21 -29.96 12.12
CA GLN A 1107 -19.91 -31.40 12.05
C GLN A 1107 -19.18 -31.89 13.30
N MET A 1108 -18.18 -31.14 13.79
CA MET A 1108 -17.40 -31.54 14.97
C MET A 1108 -18.24 -31.47 16.25
N LYS A 1109 -19.07 -30.44 16.43
CA LYS A 1109 -19.98 -30.36 17.59
C LYS A 1109 -20.92 -31.56 17.65
N ALA A 1110 -21.49 -31.94 16.51
CA ALA A 1110 -22.37 -33.11 16.41
C ALA A 1110 -21.63 -34.45 16.65
N ALA A 1111 -20.41 -34.59 16.11
CA ALA A 1111 -19.65 -35.84 16.20
C ALA A 1111 -19.07 -36.13 17.59
N PHE A 1112 -18.82 -35.11 18.41
CA PHE A 1112 -18.12 -35.25 19.71
C PHE A 1112 -18.93 -34.70 20.90
N ASP A 1113 -20.20 -34.35 20.72
CA ASP A 1113 -21.11 -33.82 21.76
C ASP A 1113 -20.50 -32.65 22.57
N MET A 1114 -19.90 -31.69 21.86
CA MET A 1114 -19.23 -30.55 22.46
C MET A 1114 -20.20 -29.36 22.65
N SER A 1115 -20.41 -28.92 23.90
CA SER A 1115 -21.10 -27.64 24.22
C SER A 1115 -20.20 -26.43 23.91
N GLU A 1116 -20.77 -25.22 23.82
CA GLU A 1116 -19.93 -24.02 23.60
C GLU A 1116 -18.90 -23.87 24.74
N PRO A 1117 -17.59 -23.87 24.45
CA PRO A 1117 -16.59 -23.77 25.50
C PRO A 1117 -16.56 -22.35 26.05
N SER A 1118 -16.74 -22.22 27.37
CA SER A 1118 -16.34 -21.02 28.10
C SER A 1118 -14.82 -20.82 27.95
N ARG A 1119 -14.36 -19.57 27.76
CA ARG A 1119 -12.93 -19.23 27.69
C ARG A 1119 -12.25 -19.54 29.03
N HIS A 1120 -11.88 -20.79 29.28
CA HIS A 1120 -11.06 -21.16 30.42
C HIS A 1120 -9.84 -21.98 30.01
N ARG A 1121 -8.69 -21.29 30.15
CA ARG A 1121 -7.34 -21.78 30.49
C ARG A 1121 -6.95 -23.18 30.01
N THR A 1122 -6.12 -23.23 28.98
CA THR A 1122 -4.78 -23.82 28.95
C THR A 1122 -4.00 -23.22 27.76
N ASP A 1123 -2.66 -23.20 27.83
CA ASP A 1123 -1.70 -22.71 26.81
C ASP A 1123 -1.19 -21.25 26.90
N SER A 1124 -1.01 -20.72 28.11
CA SER A 1124 -0.14 -19.54 28.33
C SER A 1124 1.32 -19.88 28.69
N GLU A 1125 1.76 -21.15 28.65
CA GLU A 1125 3.07 -21.55 29.22
C GLU A 1125 4.10 -22.23 28.29
N THR A 1126 3.89 -22.33 26.98
CA THR A 1126 4.93 -22.91 26.07
C THR A 1126 5.41 -22.02 24.92
N LEU A 1127 5.15 -20.71 24.99
CA LEU A 1127 5.68 -19.71 24.05
C LEU A 1127 6.73 -18.76 24.68
N SER A 1128 7.26 -19.07 25.87
CA SER A 1128 8.28 -18.28 26.56
C SER A 1128 9.73 -18.63 26.23
N GLU A 1129 10.00 -19.62 25.36
CA GLU A 1129 11.36 -19.91 24.89
C GLU A 1129 11.39 -20.10 23.37
N HIS A 1130 11.57 -18.99 22.62
CA HIS A 1130 12.54 -18.84 21.51
C HIS A 1130 12.34 -17.55 20.71
#